data_AF-A0A6G8RRK0-F1
#
_entry.id   AF-A0A6G8RRK0-F1
#
_cell.length_a   1.000
_cell.length_b   1.000
_cell.length_c   1.000
_cell.angle_alpha   90.00
_cell.angle_beta   90.00
_cell.angle_gamma   90.00
#
_symmetry.space_group_name_H-M   'P 1'
#
loop_
_entity.id
_entity.type
_entity.pdbx_description
1 polymer ?
#
loop_
_entity_poly.entity_id
_entity_poly.type
_entity_poly.pdbx_seq_one_letter_code
_entity_poly.pdbx_strand_id
1 'polypeptide(L)'
;MKIFICSDFLMTKEKEQFSNLKWVYDLFRRPIEQSTGIEPQKMISSLVNTKYFSRKKFFKLSDIDLNIEHTQFYYNDELINDASLSYLKEFIPQDNLIVGYELSLQTRNLLTRANINYIDIWLHPIRFLDDILFGFSSNNTKIFEKLKKFNFDEKIYELYADKIKIQSYKGFKRSNFEISPNSALFVGQTLEDKAICRDGKMLTVLDFKEKFEAATAYYNKVYYSRHPYVKSGDEEVLKYVKKFKNVEVVDWPVYAMLSSEKLKYVFSVSSSVVHEAKPFGKKTEFLYRPIFNLKNDYAIDNYISIYQEFVSPHFWATILTPLLPTKKVQRVVYLNEKDKLRDMLAFYWSYGTIDKTEMLRKQLNAVDNIVQKFKQKPKSINKSKLALDDKKVSLINKQKIYDEMEKKLKANKVVSFDIFDTLLVRPFAKPDDLFNYMQDDVIKISEKLTNFREIRLNVRKDVPLDKVKGEEVPLFERYKVIGEKYDLNEEQVNKLYNLELDYEFKLIRAREIGVHLFNLALKLKKKVIIISDTFFDKAFILKLLNKNGIKGYSEIYLSSEIGLLKATSNIYPYVIDKLNISASDILHIGDNHVVDIVNSKKHGINSLYLQSTMNVLDKNTLLGREIKNSDNVFNSIVKGLIANKICDNSLIVNNSYVNGSLDNFGYSIFGPILLGFTQWILKEAKNDQIDKLFFLARDGEIIYKASKIVGKFIDINSDMSYLYGSRRGLNVPALKNKDDLVRMLSVNFNPINLNKLMEQRFGVHIENTPLEVIQRCGLTSVNQVVNYKEHRENLIKFIHHISDDILLNAKKERENILKYYKNEGVYNTDKRNAIVDIGHNGTMQKSIMDLRKNSKINGYYFVTYEGISNIISDKIFGKGCWFDAVSPKDKEHPYVKNILMFEMLFLNESGSFVKMDEKNGSFTPIKLSTIGEEKRINAIKEIHKGALNFIEDFMTIYNKNFYDLNIVMDEIVNPYLNFLKSPCYTDVKIFEGVNFENYYSGRNHRSLLESMNNQSPIWPEGAELYEMYKVDDDKSSSLIRNPITSFILKTVSDKGLISDKKIQKLNRDPKSFFEDSSLISIRFVGKKLSKWL
;
A
#
# COMPACT_ATOMS: atom_id res chain seq x y z
N MET A 1 37.73 -15.06 -24.04
CA MET A 1 36.68 -14.15 -24.53
C MET A 1 35.60 -13.98 -23.47
N LYS A 2 35.21 -12.74 -23.17
CA LYS A 2 34.05 -12.35 -22.36
C LYS A 2 32.96 -11.79 -23.26
N ILE A 3 31.71 -11.88 -22.82
CA ILE A 3 30.55 -11.28 -23.48
C ILE A 3 29.97 -10.25 -22.53
N PHE A 4 29.87 -8.99 -22.97
CA PHE A 4 29.30 -7.90 -22.20
C PHE A 4 27.94 -7.52 -22.77
N ILE A 5 26.95 -7.32 -21.91
CA ILE A 5 25.65 -6.76 -22.28
C ILE A 5 25.57 -5.34 -21.74
N CYS A 6 25.20 -4.37 -22.59
CA CYS A 6 25.12 -2.97 -22.23
C CYS A 6 23.96 -2.24 -22.94
N SER A 7 23.55 -1.11 -22.37
CA SER A 7 22.94 -0.01 -23.14
C SER A 7 24.05 0.90 -23.66
N ASP A 8 23.77 1.90 -24.51
CA ASP A 8 24.79 2.84 -24.98
C ASP A 8 25.47 3.59 -23.82
N PHE A 9 26.65 3.11 -23.43
CA PHE A 9 27.37 3.55 -22.25
C PHE A 9 28.21 4.81 -22.49
N LEU A 10 28.24 5.35 -23.72
CA LEU A 10 28.95 6.60 -24.05
C LEU A 10 27.97 7.76 -24.23
N MET A 11 26.89 7.57 -24.98
CA MET A 11 25.93 8.64 -25.29
C MET A 11 24.86 8.80 -24.19
N THR A 12 24.34 7.69 -23.67
CA THR A 12 23.17 7.70 -22.78
C THR A 12 23.56 7.93 -21.33
N LYS A 13 22.77 8.65 -20.53
CA LYS A 13 23.02 8.82 -19.08
C LYS A 13 22.79 7.53 -18.26
N GLU A 14 23.45 7.43 -17.11
CA GLU A 14 23.52 6.20 -16.28
C GLU A 14 22.16 5.66 -15.85
N LYS A 15 21.23 6.55 -15.50
CA LYS A 15 19.88 6.16 -15.10
C LYS A 15 19.15 5.42 -16.22
N GLU A 16 19.24 5.92 -17.45
CA GLU A 16 18.61 5.30 -18.63
C GLU A 16 19.38 4.03 -19.04
N GLN A 17 20.71 4.04 -18.91
CA GLN A 17 21.51 2.82 -19.13
C GLN A 17 21.08 1.69 -18.20
N PHE A 18 20.92 1.96 -16.90
CA PHE A 18 20.51 0.97 -15.90
C PHE A 18 19.11 0.43 -16.19
N SER A 19 18.17 1.31 -16.54
CA SER A 19 16.81 0.94 -16.91
C SER A 19 16.79 -0.03 -18.10
N ASN A 20 17.51 0.30 -19.18
CA ASN A 20 17.58 -0.54 -20.37
C ASN A 20 18.35 -1.84 -20.12
N LEU A 21 19.50 -1.77 -19.46
CA LEU A 21 20.35 -2.94 -19.24
C LEU A 21 19.64 -4.01 -18.42
N LYS A 22 18.78 -3.64 -17.47
CA LYS A 22 18.09 -4.61 -16.62
C LYS A 22 17.33 -5.64 -17.44
N TRP A 23 16.44 -5.19 -18.33
CA TRP A 23 15.61 -6.12 -19.12
C TRP A 23 16.39 -6.77 -20.25
N VAL A 24 17.32 -6.05 -20.90
CA VAL A 24 18.16 -6.61 -21.99
C VAL A 24 19.01 -7.76 -21.46
N TYR A 25 19.62 -7.58 -20.28
CA TYR A 25 20.40 -8.63 -19.64
C TYR A 25 19.55 -9.84 -19.29
N ASP A 26 18.39 -9.63 -18.65
CA ASP A 26 17.52 -10.74 -18.25
C ASP A 26 17.00 -11.52 -19.48
N LEU A 27 16.76 -10.84 -20.60
CA LEU A 27 16.30 -11.43 -21.85
C LEU A 27 17.39 -12.26 -22.55
N PHE A 28 18.64 -11.76 -22.59
CA PHE A 28 19.70 -12.37 -23.40
C PHE A 28 20.70 -13.22 -22.62
N ARG A 29 20.84 -13.03 -21.30
CA ARG A 29 21.82 -13.77 -20.48
C ARG A 29 21.69 -15.27 -20.67
N ARG A 30 20.49 -15.82 -20.43
CA ARG A 30 20.23 -17.27 -20.47
C ARG A 30 20.46 -17.88 -21.85
N PRO A 31 19.89 -17.36 -22.95
CA PRO A 31 20.10 -17.99 -24.26
C PRO A 31 21.54 -17.83 -24.78
N ILE A 32 22.25 -16.75 -24.42
CA ILE A 32 23.69 -16.63 -24.73
C ILE A 32 24.52 -17.63 -23.90
N GLU A 33 24.26 -17.76 -22.61
CA GLU A 33 24.96 -18.71 -21.73
C GLU A 33 24.74 -20.16 -22.15
N GLN A 34 23.51 -20.52 -22.54
CA GLN A 34 23.19 -21.85 -23.06
C GLN A 34 23.88 -22.14 -24.40
N SER A 35 24.01 -21.14 -25.28
CA SER A 35 24.62 -21.32 -26.61
C SER A 35 26.15 -21.34 -26.59
N THR A 36 26.78 -20.64 -25.64
CA THR A 36 28.24 -20.46 -25.62
C THR A 36 28.91 -21.16 -24.43
N GLY A 37 28.18 -21.40 -23.34
CA GLY A 37 28.74 -21.79 -22.04
C GLY A 37 29.39 -20.64 -21.27
N ILE A 38 29.33 -19.41 -21.78
CA ILE A 38 29.90 -18.22 -21.15
C ILE A 38 28.77 -17.40 -20.54
N GLU A 39 28.82 -17.15 -19.23
CA GLU A 39 27.89 -16.24 -18.57
C GLU A 39 28.19 -14.78 -18.98
N PRO A 40 27.24 -14.06 -19.62
CA PRO A 40 27.45 -12.67 -19.99
C PRO A 40 27.60 -11.76 -18.77
N GLN A 41 28.40 -10.70 -18.88
CA GLN A 41 28.63 -9.71 -17.83
C GLN A 41 27.89 -8.41 -18.14
N LYS A 42 27.40 -7.74 -17.10
CA LYS A 42 26.79 -6.40 -17.22
C LYS A 42 27.87 -5.34 -17.39
N MET A 43 27.67 -4.41 -18.32
CA MET A 43 28.50 -3.22 -18.45
C MET A 43 27.67 -1.95 -18.37
N ILE A 44 28.06 -1.06 -17.47
CA ILE A 44 27.49 0.28 -17.26
C ILE A 44 28.60 1.29 -17.06
N SER A 45 28.32 2.56 -17.35
CA SER A 45 29.18 3.63 -16.88
C SER A 45 28.88 4.03 -15.43
N SER A 46 29.87 4.55 -14.71
CA SER A 46 29.69 5.19 -13.41
C SER A 46 30.44 6.53 -13.30
N LEU A 47 29.77 7.55 -12.78
CA LEU A 47 30.36 8.86 -12.45
C LEU A 47 31.06 8.85 -11.09
N VAL A 48 30.71 7.89 -10.22
CA VAL A 48 31.12 7.85 -8.81
C VAL A 48 31.97 6.64 -8.45
N ASN A 49 31.78 5.51 -9.13
CA ASN A 49 32.46 4.27 -8.79
C ASN A 49 33.62 3.99 -9.74
N THR A 50 34.84 4.07 -9.19
CA THR A 50 36.11 3.91 -9.91
C THR A 50 36.37 2.50 -10.44
N LYS A 51 35.62 1.49 -10.00
CA LYS A 51 35.70 0.12 -10.53
C LYS A 51 34.98 -0.05 -11.86
N TYR A 52 34.07 0.85 -12.21
CA TYR A 52 33.31 0.82 -13.46
C TYR A 52 33.87 1.84 -14.46
N PHE A 53 33.46 1.71 -15.72
CA PHE A 53 33.87 2.61 -16.79
C PHE A 53 33.39 4.03 -16.51
N SER A 54 34.29 5.01 -16.48
CA SER A 54 33.93 6.42 -16.23
C SER A 54 33.82 7.20 -17.53
N ARG A 55 32.59 7.60 -17.90
CA ARG A 55 32.36 8.49 -19.06
C ARG A 55 33.08 9.82 -18.90
N LYS A 56 33.08 10.40 -17.70
CA LYS A 56 33.76 11.66 -17.42
C LYS A 56 35.25 11.55 -17.71
N LYS A 57 35.90 10.48 -17.25
CA LYS A 57 37.32 10.22 -17.56
C LYS A 57 37.52 9.96 -19.05
N PHE A 58 36.70 9.12 -19.67
CA PHE A 58 36.78 8.80 -21.08
C PHE A 58 36.73 10.05 -21.97
N PHE A 59 35.75 10.93 -21.78
CA PHE A 59 35.65 12.16 -22.57
C PHE A 59 36.75 13.16 -22.22
N LYS A 60 37.16 13.26 -20.95
CA LYS A 60 38.21 14.20 -20.54
C LYS A 60 39.58 13.87 -21.14
N LEU A 61 39.87 12.59 -21.39
CA LEU A 61 41.10 12.16 -22.07
C LEU A 61 41.20 12.67 -23.53
N SER A 62 40.07 13.07 -24.12
CA SER A 62 39.99 13.72 -25.44
C SER A 62 39.60 15.20 -25.35
N ASP A 63 39.79 15.83 -24.18
CA ASP A 63 39.42 17.23 -23.93
C ASP A 63 37.95 17.58 -24.22
N ILE A 64 37.07 16.59 -24.14
CA ILE A 64 35.63 16.78 -24.27
C ILE A 64 35.02 16.88 -22.87
N ASP A 65 34.36 17.99 -22.59
CA ASP A 65 33.64 18.17 -21.34
C ASP A 65 32.25 17.53 -21.43
N LEU A 66 32.06 16.44 -20.69
CA LEU A 66 30.79 15.72 -20.60
C LEU A 66 29.74 16.56 -19.88
N ASN A 67 28.65 16.90 -20.57
CA ASN A 67 27.45 17.44 -19.94
C ASN A 67 26.63 16.29 -19.33
N ILE A 68 26.69 16.15 -18.00
CA ILE A 68 26.03 15.08 -17.25
C ILE A 68 24.50 15.23 -17.15
N GLU A 69 23.97 16.43 -17.41
CA GLU A 69 22.54 16.71 -17.31
C GLU A 69 21.76 16.22 -18.55
N HIS A 70 22.44 16.11 -19.70
CA HIS A 70 21.81 15.66 -20.93
C HIS A 70 21.47 14.16 -20.87
N THR A 71 20.23 13.81 -21.20
CA THR A 71 19.79 12.41 -21.36
C THR A 71 20.60 11.68 -22.42
N GLN A 72 20.79 12.35 -23.57
CA GLN A 72 21.61 11.90 -24.70
C GLN A 72 22.71 12.94 -24.92
N PHE A 73 23.94 12.59 -24.56
CA PHE A 73 25.11 13.46 -24.74
C PHE A 73 25.69 13.27 -26.14
N TYR A 74 25.43 14.20 -27.05
CA TYR A 74 26.10 14.21 -28.35
C TYR A 74 27.59 14.48 -28.18
N TYR A 75 28.39 13.69 -28.90
CA TYR A 75 29.82 13.92 -29.07
C TYR A 75 30.18 13.63 -30.52
N ASN A 76 31.21 14.31 -31.04
CA ASN A 76 31.83 13.95 -32.30
C ASN A 76 32.84 12.84 -32.03
N ASP A 77 32.63 11.66 -32.60
CA ASP A 77 33.53 10.53 -32.42
C ASP A 77 34.91 10.77 -33.04
N GLU A 78 35.04 11.59 -34.08
CA GLU A 78 36.32 11.93 -34.70
C GLU A 78 37.27 12.67 -33.76
N LEU A 79 36.75 13.41 -32.77
CA LEU A 79 37.54 14.11 -31.77
C LEU A 79 38.07 13.19 -30.65
N ILE A 80 37.60 11.94 -30.60
CA ILE A 80 38.05 10.98 -29.60
C ILE A 80 39.43 10.45 -30.01
N ASN A 81 40.44 10.73 -29.20
CA ASN A 81 41.84 10.38 -29.43
C ASN A 81 42.20 8.97 -28.90
N ASP A 82 43.45 8.57 -29.15
CA ASP A 82 43.95 7.25 -28.76
C ASP A 82 44.00 7.03 -27.24
N ALA A 83 44.11 8.09 -26.42
CA ALA A 83 44.11 7.96 -24.97
C ALA A 83 42.74 7.52 -24.45
N SER A 84 41.66 8.11 -24.95
CA SER A 84 40.28 7.68 -24.66
C SER A 84 40.00 6.26 -25.17
N LEU A 85 40.46 5.92 -26.39
CA LEU A 85 40.31 4.57 -26.93
C LEU A 85 41.09 3.53 -26.12
N SER A 86 42.28 3.87 -25.64
CA SER A 86 43.09 3.00 -24.78
C SER A 86 42.40 2.75 -23.44
N TYR A 87 41.85 3.80 -22.84
CA TYR A 87 41.02 3.69 -21.63
C TYR A 87 39.79 2.80 -21.86
N LEU A 88 39.13 2.87 -23.02
CA LEU A 88 38.02 1.96 -23.35
C LEU A 88 38.47 0.48 -23.40
N LYS A 89 39.65 0.22 -23.99
CA LYS A 89 40.20 -1.14 -24.12
C LYS A 89 40.61 -1.77 -22.78
N GLU A 90 40.89 -0.97 -21.74
CA GLU A 90 41.11 -1.47 -20.38
C GLU A 90 39.86 -2.19 -19.81
N PHE A 91 38.68 -1.72 -20.18
CA PHE A 91 37.40 -2.29 -19.71
C PHE A 91 36.85 -3.33 -20.69
N ILE A 92 37.04 -3.13 -21.99
CA ILE A 92 36.63 -4.06 -23.04
C ILE A 92 37.84 -4.41 -23.93
N PRO A 93 38.60 -5.46 -23.56
CA PRO A 93 39.65 -5.99 -24.43
C PRO A 93 39.12 -6.41 -25.81
N GLN A 94 39.99 -6.35 -26.81
CA GLN A 94 39.68 -6.55 -28.23
C GLN A 94 39.06 -7.92 -28.57
N ASP A 95 39.39 -8.96 -27.81
CA ASP A 95 38.89 -10.33 -28.00
C ASP A 95 37.50 -10.59 -27.37
N ASN A 96 36.82 -9.53 -26.93
CA ASN A 96 35.51 -9.61 -26.29
C ASN A 96 34.40 -9.14 -27.21
N LEU A 97 33.17 -9.52 -26.86
CA LEU A 97 31.97 -9.17 -27.60
C LEU A 97 31.09 -8.23 -26.76
N ILE A 98 30.61 -7.16 -27.39
CA ILE A 98 29.56 -6.30 -26.85
C ILE A 98 28.21 -6.68 -27.47
N VAL A 99 27.22 -6.98 -26.65
CA VAL A 99 25.81 -7.06 -27.05
C VAL A 99 25.13 -5.80 -26.52
N GLY A 100 25.02 -4.81 -27.41
CA GLY A 100 24.54 -3.48 -27.08
C GLY A 100 23.07 -3.28 -27.45
N TYR A 101 22.35 -2.53 -26.61
CA TYR A 101 21.02 -2.03 -26.91
C TYR A 101 21.07 -0.54 -27.23
N GLU A 102 20.57 -0.19 -28.42
CA GLU A 102 20.48 1.15 -28.99
C GLU A 102 21.82 1.93 -29.03
N LEU A 103 22.91 1.27 -29.46
CA LEU A 103 24.20 1.94 -29.60
C LEU A 103 24.14 3.03 -30.68
N SER A 104 24.59 4.24 -30.33
CA SER A 104 24.72 5.35 -31.29
C SER A 104 25.70 4.99 -32.39
N LEU A 105 25.55 5.63 -33.55
CA LEU A 105 26.52 5.51 -34.64
C LEU A 105 27.93 5.87 -34.15
N GLN A 106 28.06 6.92 -33.35
CA GLN A 106 29.32 7.33 -32.75
C GLN A 106 29.92 6.23 -31.85
N THR A 107 29.12 5.63 -30.98
CA THR A 107 29.57 4.52 -30.12
C THR A 107 29.99 3.32 -30.97
N ARG A 108 29.23 2.98 -32.03
CA ARG A 108 29.55 1.89 -32.97
C ARG A 108 30.83 2.16 -33.76
N ASN A 109 31.05 3.39 -34.21
CA ASN A 109 32.27 3.82 -34.88
C ASN A 109 33.48 3.68 -33.95
N LEU A 110 33.36 4.12 -32.69
CA LEU A 110 34.44 3.98 -31.71
C LEU A 110 34.76 2.53 -31.35
N LEU A 111 33.75 1.67 -31.19
CA LEU A 111 33.95 0.24 -30.98
C LEU A 111 34.67 -0.39 -32.18
N THR A 112 34.30 0.00 -33.41
CA THR A 112 34.95 -0.46 -34.63
C THR A 112 36.40 0.03 -34.73
N ARG A 113 36.66 1.31 -34.43
CA ARG A 113 38.03 1.89 -34.36
C ARG A 113 38.88 1.23 -33.27
N ALA A 114 38.26 0.83 -32.16
CA ALA A 114 38.91 0.06 -31.10
C ALA A 114 39.09 -1.43 -31.44
N ASN A 115 38.60 -1.87 -32.60
CA ASN A 115 38.56 -3.26 -33.07
C ASN A 115 37.83 -4.22 -32.10
N ILE A 116 36.80 -3.71 -31.43
CA ILE A 116 35.93 -4.48 -30.54
C ILE A 116 34.71 -4.95 -31.34
N ASN A 117 34.44 -6.26 -31.31
CA ASN A 117 33.25 -6.81 -31.94
C ASN A 117 32.00 -6.40 -31.17
N TYR A 118 30.94 -5.98 -31.86
CA TYR A 118 29.64 -5.74 -31.26
C TYR A 118 28.50 -6.36 -32.06
N ILE A 119 27.41 -6.66 -31.35
CA ILE A 119 26.08 -6.87 -31.89
C ILE A 119 25.22 -5.76 -31.30
N ASP A 120 24.66 -4.92 -32.16
CA ASP A 120 23.80 -3.81 -31.77
C ASP A 120 22.34 -4.16 -32.07
N ILE A 121 21.47 -3.80 -31.13
CA ILE A 121 20.07 -4.18 -31.11
C ILE A 121 19.25 -2.93 -30.93
N TRP A 122 18.40 -2.63 -31.90
CA TRP A 122 17.47 -1.51 -31.82
C TRP A 122 16.03 -2.00 -31.85
N LEU A 123 15.17 -1.31 -31.11
CA LEU A 123 13.74 -1.45 -31.28
C LEU A 123 13.36 -1.13 -32.73
N HIS A 124 12.65 -2.04 -33.39
CA HIS A 124 12.30 -1.86 -34.79
C HIS A 124 11.23 -0.78 -34.99
N PRO A 125 11.24 -0.04 -36.13
CA PRO A 125 10.23 0.99 -36.39
C PRO A 125 8.81 0.44 -36.61
N ILE A 126 8.68 -0.76 -37.19
CA ILE A 126 7.38 -1.45 -37.36
C ILE A 126 6.89 -2.01 -36.02
N ARG A 127 5.76 -1.49 -35.50
CA ARG A 127 5.23 -1.83 -34.16
C ARG A 127 3.81 -2.40 -34.16
N PHE A 128 3.19 -2.55 -35.33
CA PHE A 128 1.80 -3.00 -35.49
C PHE A 128 1.61 -4.52 -35.70
N LEU A 129 2.69 -5.30 -35.59
CA LEU A 129 2.64 -6.77 -35.62
C LEU A 129 2.12 -7.34 -34.29
N ASP A 130 1.86 -8.65 -34.25
CA ASP A 130 1.33 -9.34 -33.06
C ASP A 130 2.27 -9.29 -31.84
N ASP A 131 3.54 -8.92 -32.02
CA ASP A 131 4.49 -8.60 -30.96
C ASP A 131 5.57 -7.63 -31.48
N ILE A 132 6.59 -7.35 -30.67
CA ILE A 132 7.66 -6.40 -30.99
C ILE A 132 8.74 -7.05 -31.83
N LEU A 133 9.13 -6.32 -32.88
CA LEU A 133 10.23 -6.63 -33.76
C LEU A 133 11.50 -5.86 -33.32
N PHE A 134 12.68 -6.43 -33.53
CA PHE A 134 13.96 -5.77 -33.27
C PHE A 134 14.85 -5.81 -34.51
N GLY A 135 15.62 -4.74 -34.71
CA GLY A 135 16.69 -4.69 -35.70
C GLY A 135 18.01 -5.14 -35.05
N PHE A 136 18.75 -6.02 -35.72
CA PHE A 136 20.08 -6.47 -35.29
C PHE A 136 21.13 -6.09 -36.33
N SER A 137 22.28 -5.60 -35.87
CA SER A 137 23.45 -5.33 -36.70
C SER A 137 24.73 -5.73 -35.98
N SER A 138 25.84 -5.83 -36.72
CA SER A 138 27.16 -6.12 -36.17
C SER A 138 28.24 -5.52 -37.05
N ASN A 139 29.32 -5.01 -36.47
CA ASN A 139 30.52 -4.67 -37.25
C ASN A 139 31.26 -5.90 -37.76
N ASN A 140 30.99 -7.09 -37.23
CA ASN A 140 31.55 -8.33 -37.73
C ASN A 140 30.75 -8.82 -38.94
N THR A 141 31.33 -8.74 -40.13
CA THR A 141 30.70 -9.15 -41.40
C THR A 141 30.19 -10.59 -41.37
N LYS A 142 30.93 -11.51 -40.74
CA LYS A 142 30.53 -12.93 -40.66
C LYS A 142 29.31 -13.11 -39.75
N ILE A 143 29.20 -12.37 -38.64
CA ILE A 143 28.00 -12.38 -37.79
C ILE A 143 26.82 -11.79 -38.57
N PHE A 144 27.04 -10.67 -39.27
CA PHE A 144 26.01 -10.04 -40.09
C PHE A 144 25.45 -11.00 -41.15
N GLU A 145 26.29 -11.75 -41.85
CA GLU A 145 25.83 -12.78 -42.79
C GLU A 145 25.02 -13.89 -42.12
N LYS A 146 25.32 -14.26 -40.86
CA LYS A 146 24.51 -15.22 -40.11
C LYS A 146 23.17 -14.64 -39.66
N LEU A 147 23.11 -13.35 -39.32
CA LEU A 147 21.87 -12.66 -38.95
C LEU A 147 20.83 -12.72 -40.08
N LYS A 148 21.24 -12.58 -41.35
CA LYS A 148 20.35 -12.65 -42.52
C LYS A 148 19.49 -13.90 -42.59
N LYS A 149 19.94 -15.01 -42.01
CA LYS A 149 19.16 -16.27 -41.95
C LYS A 149 17.86 -16.15 -41.16
N PHE A 150 17.79 -15.17 -40.25
CA PHE A 150 16.64 -14.91 -39.40
C PHE A 150 15.88 -13.65 -39.83
N ASN A 151 16.15 -13.12 -41.03
CA ASN A 151 15.50 -11.91 -41.51
C ASN A 151 13.99 -12.14 -41.70
N PHE A 152 13.20 -11.27 -41.10
CA PHE A 152 11.74 -11.31 -41.16
C PHE A 152 11.25 -10.71 -42.48
N ASP A 153 10.33 -11.40 -43.17
CA ASP A 153 9.85 -10.99 -44.50
C ASP A 153 9.00 -9.71 -44.42
N GLU A 154 9.40 -8.67 -45.15
CA GLU A 154 8.70 -7.39 -45.20
C GLU A 154 7.28 -7.51 -45.79
N LYS A 155 7.00 -8.53 -46.62
CA LYS A 155 5.64 -8.78 -47.14
C LYS A 155 4.61 -9.03 -46.04
N ILE A 156 5.06 -9.50 -44.88
CA ILE A 156 4.20 -9.66 -43.70
C ILE A 156 3.73 -8.30 -43.19
N TYR A 157 4.52 -7.24 -43.34
CA TYR A 157 4.12 -5.90 -42.92
C TYR A 157 2.89 -5.42 -43.72
N GLU A 158 2.87 -5.69 -45.02
CA GLU A 158 1.75 -5.37 -45.91
C GLU A 158 0.49 -6.14 -45.51
N LEU A 159 0.62 -7.45 -45.24
CA LEU A 159 -0.47 -8.29 -44.76
C LEU A 159 -1.11 -7.74 -43.47
N TYR A 160 -0.30 -7.30 -42.51
CA TYR A 160 -0.81 -6.71 -41.26
C TYR A 160 -1.40 -5.32 -41.48
N ALA A 161 -0.84 -4.52 -42.39
CA ALA A 161 -1.41 -3.24 -42.76
C ALA A 161 -2.81 -3.40 -43.38
N ASP A 162 -3.00 -4.37 -44.28
CA ASP A 162 -4.29 -4.72 -44.86
C ASP A 162 -5.29 -5.22 -43.82
N LYS A 163 -4.85 -6.08 -42.89
CA LYS A 163 -5.66 -6.50 -41.73
C LYS A 163 -6.16 -5.29 -40.95
N ILE A 164 -5.29 -4.34 -40.63
CA ILE A 164 -5.64 -3.13 -39.86
C ILE A 164 -6.56 -2.21 -40.66
N LYS A 165 -6.35 -2.10 -41.98
CA LYS A 165 -7.23 -1.38 -42.89
C LYS A 165 -8.63 -1.97 -42.90
N ILE A 166 -8.78 -3.30 -43.00
CA ILE A 166 -10.07 -3.98 -42.91
C ILE A 166 -10.71 -3.76 -41.53
N GLN A 167 -9.92 -3.89 -40.47
CA GLN A 167 -10.38 -3.64 -39.10
C GLN A 167 -10.90 -2.22 -38.89
N SER A 168 -10.36 -1.20 -39.56
CA SER A 168 -10.81 0.18 -39.35
C SER A 168 -12.25 0.43 -39.82
N TYR A 169 -12.77 -0.37 -40.76
CA TYR A 169 -14.16 -0.25 -41.26
C TYR A 169 -15.07 -1.46 -40.96
N LYS A 170 -14.52 -2.66 -40.69
CA LYS A 170 -15.28 -3.87 -40.30
C LYS A 170 -15.05 -4.33 -38.86
N GLY A 171 -13.96 -3.92 -38.23
CA GLY A 171 -13.51 -4.43 -36.93
C GLY A 171 -14.34 -3.95 -35.75
N PHE A 172 -13.90 -4.38 -34.56
CA PHE A 172 -14.58 -4.12 -33.27
C PHE A 172 -14.67 -2.64 -32.89
N LYS A 173 -13.81 -1.79 -33.47
CA LYS A 173 -13.82 -0.35 -33.27
C LYS A 173 -13.68 0.33 -34.62
N ARG A 174 -14.72 1.05 -35.02
CA ARG A 174 -14.75 1.87 -36.22
C ARG A 174 -14.26 3.27 -35.89
N SER A 175 -13.52 3.86 -36.81
CA SER A 175 -13.05 5.24 -36.66
C SER A 175 -14.15 6.22 -37.05
N ASN A 176 -14.47 7.16 -36.15
CA ASN A 176 -15.56 8.13 -36.33
C ASN A 176 -15.07 9.51 -36.78
N PHE A 177 -13.80 9.65 -37.16
CA PHE A 177 -13.24 10.89 -37.66
C PHE A 177 -13.13 10.83 -39.18
N GLU A 178 -13.34 11.96 -39.84
CA GLU A 178 -13.27 12.07 -41.28
C GLU A 178 -11.98 12.77 -41.73
N ILE A 179 -11.19 12.07 -42.54
CA ILE A 179 -10.02 12.63 -43.21
C ILE A 179 -10.47 13.32 -44.50
N SER A 180 -10.00 14.53 -44.78
CA SER A 180 -10.28 15.21 -46.04
C SER A 180 -9.57 14.52 -47.23
N PRO A 181 -10.16 14.44 -48.42
CA PRO A 181 -9.48 13.92 -49.61
C PRO A 181 -8.17 14.68 -49.90
N ASN A 182 -7.15 13.96 -50.38
CA ASN A 182 -5.82 14.50 -50.71
C ASN A 182 -5.15 15.23 -49.52
N SER A 183 -5.03 14.54 -48.39
CA SER A 183 -4.40 15.08 -47.18
C SER A 183 -2.99 14.52 -46.94
N ALA A 184 -2.21 15.26 -46.15
CA ALA A 184 -0.93 14.82 -45.61
C ALA A 184 -0.96 14.73 -44.07
N LEU A 185 -0.05 13.94 -43.50
CA LEU A 185 0.14 13.77 -42.06
C LEU A 185 1.59 14.06 -41.70
N PHE A 186 1.79 15.06 -40.85
CA PHE A 186 3.05 15.30 -40.17
C PHE A 186 3.04 14.66 -38.78
N VAL A 187 4.03 13.85 -38.45
CA VAL A 187 4.11 13.16 -37.15
C VAL A 187 5.19 13.81 -36.28
N GLY A 188 4.82 14.33 -35.12
CA GLY A 188 5.75 14.88 -34.13
C GLY A 188 6.51 13.80 -33.35
N GLN A 189 7.60 14.21 -32.69
CA GLN A 189 8.47 13.36 -31.86
C GLN A 189 8.75 14.00 -30.50
N THR A 190 9.38 13.27 -29.58
CA THR A 190 9.83 13.81 -28.30
C THR A 190 10.99 14.78 -28.48
N LEU A 191 11.09 15.78 -27.60
CA LEU A 191 12.12 16.83 -27.68
C LEU A 191 13.55 16.34 -27.40
N GLU A 192 13.71 15.15 -26.78
CA GLU A 192 15.00 14.55 -26.43
C GLU A 192 15.25 13.22 -27.18
N ASP A 193 14.62 13.02 -28.34
CA ASP A 193 14.80 11.80 -29.14
C ASP A 193 16.22 11.74 -29.75
N LYS A 194 16.91 10.61 -29.56
CA LYS A 194 18.23 10.36 -30.17
C LYS A 194 18.16 10.43 -31.71
N ALA A 195 17.02 10.08 -32.30
CA ALA A 195 16.80 10.08 -33.74
C ALA A 195 16.82 11.49 -34.37
N ILE A 196 16.41 12.52 -33.63
CA ILE A 196 16.33 13.91 -34.12
C ILE A 196 17.54 14.75 -33.71
N CYS A 197 18.51 14.16 -33.01
CA CYS A 197 19.73 14.86 -32.63
C CYS A 197 20.67 15.00 -33.84
N ARG A 198 21.03 16.25 -34.15
CA ARG A 198 22.03 16.62 -35.14
C ARG A 198 22.98 17.61 -34.52
N ASP A 199 24.25 17.23 -34.39
CA ASP A 199 25.32 18.12 -33.92
C ASP A 199 25.00 18.82 -32.59
N GLY A 200 24.42 18.05 -31.65
CA GLY A 200 24.01 18.53 -30.33
C GLY A 200 22.69 19.33 -30.32
N LYS A 201 22.11 19.64 -31.48
CA LYS A 201 20.79 20.28 -31.61
C LYS A 201 19.71 19.23 -31.80
N MET A 202 18.64 19.34 -31.04
CA MET A 202 17.41 18.56 -31.24
C MET A 202 16.56 19.23 -32.33
N LEU A 203 16.45 18.58 -33.49
CA LEU A 203 15.74 19.14 -34.64
C LEU A 203 14.23 19.10 -34.47
N THR A 204 13.55 20.11 -34.98
CA THR A 204 12.09 20.22 -34.99
C THR A 204 11.59 20.56 -36.39
N VAL A 205 10.26 20.64 -36.58
CA VAL A 205 9.69 21.12 -37.86
C VAL A 205 10.12 22.55 -38.20
N LEU A 206 10.54 23.36 -37.22
CA LEU A 206 11.04 24.72 -37.45
C LEU A 206 12.37 24.75 -38.21
N ASP A 207 13.09 23.63 -38.22
CA ASP A 207 14.33 23.46 -39.00
C ASP A 207 14.04 23.04 -40.45
N PHE A 208 12.77 22.71 -40.76
CA PHE A 208 12.32 22.23 -42.06
C PHE A 208 11.07 22.97 -42.55
N LYS A 209 11.03 24.30 -42.33
CA LYS A 209 9.86 25.14 -42.65
C LYS A 209 9.45 25.03 -44.10
N GLU A 210 10.41 25.14 -45.01
CA GLU A 210 10.18 25.05 -46.46
C GLU A 210 9.47 23.75 -46.87
N LYS A 211 9.89 22.62 -46.29
CA LYS A 211 9.28 21.31 -46.55
C LYS A 211 7.86 21.21 -46.00
N PHE A 212 7.63 21.77 -44.81
CA PHE A 212 6.30 21.82 -44.22
C PHE A 212 5.35 22.75 -45.01
N GLU A 213 5.84 23.91 -45.43
CA GLU A 213 5.12 24.88 -46.27
C GLU A 213 4.79 24.31 -47.65
N ALA A 214 5.71 23.56 -48.27
CA ALA A 214 5.45 22.87 -49.52
C ALA A 214 4.30 21.86 -49.37
N ALA A 215 4.23 21.14 -48.24
CA ALA A 215 3.13 20.22 -47.97
C ALA A 215 1.80 20.96 -47.76
N THR A 216 1.79 22.12 -47.09
CA THR A 216 0.57 22.93 -46.93
C THR A 216 0.13 23.60 -48.22
N ALA A 217 1.03 23.87 -49.16
CA ALA A 217 0.68 24.37 -50.49
C ALA A 217 0.08 23.29 -51.41
N TYR A 218 0.57 22.05 -51.32
CA TYR A 218 0.19 20.98 -52.25
C TYR A 218 -1.05 20.17 -51.79
N TYR A 219 -1.20 19.94 -50.49
CA TYR A 219 -2.26 19.09 -49.96
C TYR A 219 -3.44 19.93 -49.46
N ASN A 220 -4.67 19.42 -49.67
CA ASN A 220 -5.90 20.11 -49.25
C ASN A 220 -5.93 20.34 -47.75
N LYS A 221 -5.37 19.41 -46.99
CA LYS A 221 -5.26 19.47 -45.53
C LYS A 221 -3.99 18.80 -45.05
N VAL A 222 -3.35 19.38 -44.05
CA VAL A 222 -2.18 18.80 -43.39
C VAL A 222 -2.53 18.56 -41.92
N TYR A 223 -2.59 17.29 -41.54
CA TYR A 223 -2.81 16.89 -40.16
C TYR A 223 -1.48 16.87 -39.41
N TYR A 224 -1.37 17.61 -38.32
CA TYR A 224 -0.19 17.59 -37.45
C TYR A 224 -0.51 16.72 -36.23
N SER A 225 0.04 15.50 -36.20
CA SER A 225 -0.11 14.59 -35.06
C SER A 225 0.99 14.85 -34.03
N ARG A 226 0.61 15.48 -32.90
CA ARG A 226 1.55 15.79 -31.81
C ARG A 226 1.93 14.50 -31.07
N HIS A 227 3.20 14.34 -30.70
CA HIS A 227 3.64 13.14 -29.99
C HIS A 227 3.00 13.04 -28.58
N PRO A 228 2.43 11.89 -28.18
CA PRO A 228 1.67 11.77 -26.92
C PRO A 228 2.44 12.11 -25.63
N TYR A 229 3.77 11.96 -25.67
CA TYR A 229 4.64 12.22 -24.51
C TYR A 229 5.11 13.69 -24.40
N VAL A 230 4.89 14.52 -25.43
CA VAL A 230 5.25 15.94 -25.39
C VAL A 230 4.10 16.73 -24.76
N LYS A 231 4.33 17.24 -23.55
CA LYS A 231 3.33 18.03 -22.81
C LYS A 231 3.56 19.54 -22.93
N SER A 232 4.83 19.95 -22.97
CA SER A 232 5.29 21.35 -23.03
C SER A 232 6.69 21.40 -23.67
N GLY A 233 7.13 22.58 -24.12
CA GLY A 233 8.44 22.80 -24.76
C GLY A 233 8.41 22.86 -26.29
N ASP A 234 7.24 22.63 -26.91
CA ASP A 234 7.00 22.72 -28.36
C ASP A 234 6.06 23.90 -28.71
N GLU A 235 5.94 24.91 -27.84
CA GLU A 235 5.01 26.04 -28.02
C GLU A 235 5.28 26.83 -29.30
N GLU A 236 6.56 27.03 -29.65
CA GLU A 236 6.95 27.71 -30.88
C GLU A 236 6.58 26.90 -32.13
N VAL A 237 6.73 25.57 -32.06
CA VAL A 237 6.31 24.64 -33.12
C VAL A 237 4.80 24.72 -33.31
N LEU A 238 4.02 24.65 -32.23
CA LEU A 238 2.56 24.75 -32.28
C LEU A 238 2.10 26.12 -32.80
N LYS A 239 2.76 27.21 -32.39
CA LYS A 239 2.49 28.55 -32.89
C LYS A 239 2.79 28.67 -34.37
N TYR A 240 3.85 28.02 -34.86
CA TYR A 240 4.22 28.00 -36.27
C TYR A 240 3.20 27.23 -37.11
N VAL A 241 2.89 25.97 -36.76
CA VAL A 241 2.00 25.13 -37.58
C VAL A 241 0.56 25.66 -37.62
N LYS A 242 0.09 26.32 -36.55
CA LYS A 242 -1.25 26.94 -36.50
C LYS A 242 -1.41 28.20 -37.36
N LYS A 243 -0.33 28.73 -37.97
CA LYS A 243 -0.43 29.86 -38.90
C LYS A 243 -1.12 29.49 -40.22
N PHE A 244 -1.09 28.21 -40.59
CA PHE A 244 -1.65 27.73 -41.85
C PHE A 244 -3.11 27.34 -41.68
N LYS A 245 -3.99 27.92 -42.49
CA LYS A 245 -5.45 27.70 -42.39
C LYS A 245 -5.87 26.26 -42.67
N ASN A 246 -5.11 25.52 -43.48
CA ASN A 246 -5.35 24.13 -43.84
C ASN A 246 -4.57 23.12 -42.98
N VAL A 247 -3.96 23.56 -41.87
CA VAL A 247 -3.33 22.67 -40.91
C VAL A 247 -4.28 22.40 -39.74
N GLU A 248 -4.46 21.14 -39.38
CA GLU A 248 -5.21 20.73 -38.20
C GLU A 248 -4.31 19.92 -37.27
N VAL A 249 -4.17 20.36 -36.02
CA VAL A 249 -3.46 19.59 -35.00
C VAL A 249 -4.42 18.53 -34.45
N VAL A 250 -4.05 17.25 -34.59
CA VAL A 250 -4.91 16.11 -34.23
C VAL A 250 -4.21 15.17 -33.25
N ASP A 251 -5.02 14.43 -32.48
CA ASP A 251 -4.61 13.37 -31.56
C ASP A 251 -5.19 12.00 -31.95
N TRP A 252 -5.59 11.85 -33.22
CA TRP A 252 -6.25 10.65 -33.72
C TRP A 252 -5.32 9.43 -33.75
N PRO A 253 -5.86 8.21 -33.60
CA PRO A 253 -5.08 6.98 -33.69
C PRO A 253 -4.36 6.86 -35.04
N VAL A 254 -3.03 6.82 -35.01
CA VAL A 254 -2.19 6.89 -36.21
C VAL A 254 -2.53 5.80 -37.23
N TYR A 255 -2.70 4.55 -36.80
CA TYR A 255 -3.01 3.44 -37.71
C TYR A 255 -4.38 3.59 -38.37
N ALA A 256 -5.36 4.19 -37.69
CA ALA A 256 -6.64 4.49 -38.31
C ALA A 256 -6.53 5.60 -39.37
N MET A 257 -5.62 6.56 -39.18
CA MET A 257 -5.30 7.56 -40.21
C MET A 257 -4.60 6.92 -41.40
N LEU A 258 -3.61 6.05 -41.14
CA LEU A 258 -2.89 5.32 -42.17
C LEU A 258 -3.81 4.39 -42.99
N SER A 259 -4.85 3.81 -42.38
CA SER A 259 -5.86 3.01 -43.08
C SER A 259 -6.72 3.80 -44.09
N SER A 260 -6.75 5.13 -44.02
CA SER A 260 -7.60 5.94 -44.90
C SER A 260 -6.97 6.17 -46.27
N GLU A 261 -7.68 5.82 -47.33
CA GLU A 261 -7.32 6.12 -48.73
C GLU A 261 -7.15 7.63 -49.00
N LYS A 262 -7.83 8.47 -48.21
CA LYS A 262 -7.83 9.93 -48.38
C LYS A 262 -6.51 10.57 -47.92
N LEU A 263 -5.78 9.91 -47.02
CA LEU A 263 -4.44 10.30 -46.61
C LEU A 263 -3.42 9.77 -47.63
N LYS A 264 -2.65 10.66 -48.27
CA LYS A 264 -1.73 10.31 -49.36
C LYS A 264 -0.25 10.40 -48.97
N TYR A 265 0.09 11.25 -48.02
CA TYR A 265 1.48 11.56 -47.68
C TYR A 265 1.71 11.60 -46.18
N VAL A 266 2.80 10.98 -45.71
CA VAL A 266 3.19 10.93 -44.29
C VAL A 266 4.67 11.32 -44.17
N PHE A 267 4.95 12.32 -43.36
CA PHE A 267 6.30 12.85 -43.22
C PHE A 267 6.60 13.29 -41.79
N SER A 268 7.88 13.30 -41.43
CA SER A 268 8.33 13.64 -40.08
C SER A 268 9.82 13.98 -40.14
N VAL A 269 10.37 14.51 -39.05
CA VAL A 269 11.82 14.68 -38.90
C VAL A 269 12.51 13.30 -39.01
N SER A 270 12.16 12.38 -38.10
CA SER A 270 12.74 11.03 -37.98
C SER A 270 11.80 9.98 -37.34
N SER A 271 10.48 10.22 -37.29
CA SER A 271 9.55 9.30 -36.60
C SER A 271 9.44 7.93 -37.26
N SER A 272 9.37 6.86 -36.44
CA SER A 272 9.15 5.49 -36.92
C SER A 272 7.88 5.33 -37.76
N VAL A 273 6.87 6.19 -37.53
CA VAL A 273 5.60 6.17 -38.26
C VAL A 273 5.80 6.36 -39.77
N VAL A 274 6.86 7.05 -40.19
CA VAL A 274 7.19 7.21 -41.61
C VAL A 274 7.54 5.86 -42.25
N HIS A 275 8.21 4.96 -41.52
CA HIS A 275 8.38 3.57 -41.97
C HIS A 275 7.05 2.79 -41.92
N GLU A 276 6.29 2.94 -40.84
CA GLU A 276 5.02 2.22 -40.65
C GLU A 276 3.97 2.59 -41.69
N ALA A 277 4.03 3.78 -42.27
CA ALA A 277 3.10 4.25 -43.29
C ALA A 277 3.33 3.62 -44.68
N LYS A 278 4.53 3.13 -44.97
CA LYS A 278 4.86 2.54 -46.28
C LYS A 278 4.03 1.28 -46.58
N PRO A 279 3.88 0.29 -45.67
CA PRO A 279 2.98 -0.86 -45.85
C PRO A 279 1.50 -0.50 -46.07
N PHE A 280 1.06 0.70 -45.65
CA PHE A 280 -0.32 1.19 -45.89
C PHE A 280 -0.47 1.92 -47.24
N GLY A 281 0.53 1.82 -48.13
CA GLY A 281 0.51 2.42 -49.46
C GLY A 281 0.64 3.95 -49.46
N LYS A 282 1.26 4.54 -48.44
CA LYS A 282 1.46 6.00 -48.36
C LYS A 282 2.76 6.43 -49.00
N LYS A 283 2.78 7.63 -49.60
CA LYS A 283 4.03 8.33 -49.89
C LYS A 283 4.66 8.74 -48.57
N THR A 284 5.95 8.50 -48.39
CA THR A 284 6.65 8.76 -47.12
C THR A 284 7.91 9.58 -47.32
N GLU A 285 8.25 10.47 -46.38
CA GLU A 285 9.49 11.25 -46.40
C GLU A 285 10.02 11.47 -44.96
N PHE A 286 11.31 11.20 -44.78
CA PHE A 286 12.06 11.65 -43.61
C PHE A 286 12.71 13.00 -43.94
N LEU A 287 12.48 14.02 -43.12
CA LEU A 287 13.09 15.33 -43.33
C LEU A 287 14.55 15.38 -42.88
N TYR A 288 14.93 14.54 -41.90
CA TYR A 288 16.32 14.37 -41.48
C TYR A 288 16.88 13.01 -41.90
N ARG A 289 16.53 11.95 -41.18
CA ARG A 289 16.96 10.57 -41.47
C ARG A 289 16.10 9.52 -40.74
N PRO A 290 16.05 8.27 -41.24
CA PRO A 290 15.60 7.15 -40.43
C PRO A 290 16.59 6.86 -39.30
N ILE A 291 16.13 6.12 -38.28
CA ILE A 291 16.96 5.69 -37.14
C ILE A 291 18.08 4.75 -37.62
N PHE A 292 17.73 3.82 -38.50
CA PHE A 292 18.66 2.92 -39.17
C PHE A 292 18.07 2.42 -40.49
N ASN A 293 18.90 1.81 -41.34
CA ASN A 293 18.48 1.30 -42.64
C ASN A 293 18.04 -0.17 -42.55
N LEU A 294 16.87 -0.47 -43.09
CA LEU A 294 16.36 -1.83 -43.26
C LEU A 294 16.83 -2.37 -44.61
N LYS A 295 18.01 -2.97 -44.63
CA LYS A 295 18.57 -3.57 -45.83
C LYS A 295 19.41 -4.80 -45.50
N ASN A 296 19.47 -5.72 -46.46
CA ASN A 296 20.14 -7.01 -46.32
C ASN A 296 21.61 -6.99 -46.78
N ASP A 297 22.11 -5.90 -47.35
CA ASP A 297 23.54 -5.72 -47.64
C ASP A 297 24.29 -5.28 -46.37
N TYR A 298 25.57 -5.66 -46.27
CA TYR A 298 26.38 -5.26 -45.11
C TYR A 298 26.74 -3.77 -45.22
N ALA A 299 26.30 -3.00 -44.23
CA ALA A 299 26.81 -1.68 -43.91
C ALA A 299 26.65 -1.46 -42.41
N ILE A 300 27.47 -0.58 -41.82
CA ILE A 300 27.46 -0.34 -40.38
C ILE A 300 26.08 0.11 -39.88
N ASP A 301 25.31 0.81 -40.71
CA ASP A 301 23.98 1.35 -40.44
C ASP A 301 22.82 0.48 -40.96
N ASN A 302 23.12 -0.67 -41.57
CA ASN A 302 22.10 -1.62 -42.01
C ASN A 302 21.78 -2.60 -40.88
N TYR A 303 20.51 -2.91 -40.71
CA TYR A 303 20.00 -3.82 -39.68
C TYR A 303 19.11 -4.89 -40.31
N ILE A 304 19.20 -6.09 -39.76
CA ILE A 304 18.35 -7.24 -40.09
C ILE A 304 17.15 -7.26 -39.15
N SER A 305 15.95 -7.44 -39.70
CA SER A 305 14.71 -7.49 -38.92
C SER A 305 14.54 -8.89 -38.33
N ILE A 306 14.46 -9.00 -37.00
CA ILE A 306 14.40 -10.30 -36.31
C ILE A 306 13.21 -10.35 -35.36
N TYR A 307 12.30 -11.29 -35.62
CA TYR A 307 11.07 -11.49 -34.87
C TYR A 307 11.20 -12.69 -33.93
N GLN A 308 11.30 -12.42 -32.62
CA GLN A 308 11.33 -13.38 -31.51
C GLN A 308 12.45 -14.44 -31.48
N GLU A 309 13.13 -14.76 -32.59
CA GLU A 309 14.18 -15.81 -32.64
C GLU A 309 15.28 -15.61 -31.59
N PHE A 310 15.60 -14.36 -31.25
CA PHE A 310 16.65 -14.01 -30.29
C PHE A 310 16.37 -14.48 -28.85
N VAL A 311 15.15 -14.89 -28.49
CA VAL A 311 14.88 -15.49 -27.18
C VAL A 311 15.38 -16.94 -27.12
N SER A 312 15.66 -17.54 -28.27
CA SER A 312 16.13 -18.92 -28.37
C SER A 312 17.65 -19.00 -28.27
N PRO A 313 18.22 -20.00 -27.54
CA PRO A 313 19.65 -20.26 -27.59
C PRO A 313 20.12 -20.69 -28.99
N HIS A 314 19.24 -21.24 -29.84
CA HIS A 314 19.57 -21.61 -31.22
C HIS A 314 20.01 -20.41 -32.08
N PHE A 315 19.35 -19.27 -31.90
CA PHE A 315 19.70 -18.03 -32.57
C PHE A 315 21.13 -17.62 -32.24
N TRP A 316 21.43 -17.50 -30.93
CA TRP A 316 22.76 -17.10 -30.45
C TRP A 316 23.84 -18.10 -30.83
N ALA A 317 23.56 -19.41 -30.74
CA ALA A 317 24.49 -20.45 -31.16
C ALA A 317 24.86 -20.32 -32.64
N THR A 318 23.91 -19.90 -33.48
CA THR A 318 24.12 -19.75 -34.93
C THR A 318 24.93 -18.50 -35.25
N ILE A 319 24.53 -17.34 -34.71
CA ILE A 319 25.14 -16.06 -35.07
C ILE A 319 26.53 -15.87 -34.45
N LEU A 320 26.83 -16.55 -33.34
CA LEU A 320 28.11 -16.46 -32.65
C LEU A 320 29.16 -17.46 -33.15
N THR A 321 28.78 -18.45 -33.98
CA THR A 321 29.74 -19.40 -34.58
C THR A 321 30.99 -18.77 -35.22
N PRO A 322 30.95 -17.56 -35.83
CA PRO A 322 32.15 -16.97 -36.43
C PRO A 322 33.18 -16.43 -35.43
N LEU A 323 32.79 -16.21 -34.17
CA LEU A 323 33.66 -15.62 -33.14
C LEU A 323 34.17 -16.64 -32.13
N LEU A 324 33.36 -17.64 -31.79
CA LEU A 324 33.70 -18.62 -30.77
C LEU A 324 33.00 -19.97 -31.02
N PRO A 325 33.51 -21.07 -30.43
CA PRO A 325 32.80 -22.33 -30.41
C PRO A 325 31.45 -22.20 -29.72
N THR A 326 30.39 -22.74 -30.33
CA THR A 326 29.04 -22.76 -29.77
C THR A 326 28.54 -24.20 -29.59
N LYS A 327 27.57 -24.37 -28.68
CA LYS A 327 26.95 -25.66 -28.38
C LYS A 327 25.82 -25.96 -29.35
N LYS A 328 25.61 -27.24 -29.64
CA LYS A 328 24.41 -27.71 -30.34
C LYS A 328 23.21 -27.63 -29.39
N VAL A 329 22.32 -26.68 -29.63
CA VAL A 329 21.15 -26.38 -28.79
C VAL A 329 19.88 -26.41 -29.63
N GLN A 330 18.76 -26.77 -29.01
CA GLN A 330 17.46 -26.81 -29.65
C GLN A 330 16.89 -25.40 -29.83
N ARG A 331 16.05 -25.21 -30.86
CA ARG A 331 15.22 -24.01 -31.01
C ARG A 331 14.11 -24.07 -29.97
N VAL A 332 13.92 -22.98 -29.24
CA VAL A 332 12.96 -22.82 -28.14
C VAL A 332 12.23 -21.51 -28.38
N VAL A 333 10.90 -21.57 -28.38
CA VAL A 333 10.01 -20.43 -28.59
C VAL A 333 8.92 -20.42 -27.52
N TYR A 334 8.22 -19.30 -27.38
CA TYR A 334 7.04 -19.23 -26.52
C TYR A 334 5.94 -20.16 -27.05
N LEU A 335 5.17 -20.77 -26.16
CA LEU A 335 4.00 -21.60 -26.54
C LEU A 335 2.92 -20.79 -27.29
N ASN A 336 2.88 -19.48 -27.02
CA ASN A 336 2.08 -18.51 -27.75
C ASN A 336 2.97 -17.28 -27.99
N GLU A 337 3.14 -16.88 -29.25
CA GLU A 337 4.05 -15.81 -29.65
C GLU A 337 3.45 -14.41 -29.45
N LYS A 338 2.11 -14.28 -29.37
CA LYS A 338 1.47 -12.96 -29.33
C LYS A 338 1.77 -12.20 -28.03
N ASP A 339 2.13 -10.93 -28.18
CA ASP A 339 2.32 -9.91 -27.14
C ASP A 339 3.32 -10.28 -26.01
N LYS A 340 4.19 -11.29 -26.15
CA LYS A 340 5.08 -11.72 -25.06
C LYS A 340 6.14 -10.67 -24.73
N LEU A 341 6.87 -10.21 -25.72
CA LEU A 341 7.87 -9.16 -25.54
C LEU A 341 7.19 -7.83 -25.22
N ARG A 342 6.04 -7.58 -25.85
CA ARG A 342 5.22 -6.39 -25.60
C ARG A 342 4.75 -6.29 -24.15
N ASP A 343 4.24 -7.38 -23.59
CA ASP A 343 3.81 -7.47 -22.20
C ASP A 343 5.00 -7.35 -21.24
N MET A 344 6.14 -7.98 -21.57
CA MET A 344 7.37 -7.89 -20.79
C MET A 344 7.91 -6.46 -20.69
N LEU A 345 7.80 -5.68 -21.76
CA LEU A 345 8.41 -4.34 -21.86
C LEU A 345 7.40 -3.18 -21.72
N ALA A 346 6.10 -3.47 -21.66
CA ALA A 346 5.01 -2.51 -21.68
C ALA A 346 5.01 -1.55 -22.91
N PHE A 347 5.46 -2.06 -24.06
CA PHE A 347 5.72 -1.31 -25.30
C PHE A 347 4.50 -1.33 -26.25
N TYR A 348 3.41 -0.66 -25.84
CA TYR A 348 2.12 -0.75 -26.56
C TYR A 348 1.80 0.41 -27.53
N TRP A 349 2.37 1.61 -27.38
CA TRP A 349 2.11 2.80 -28.22
C TRP A 349 0.67 2.89 -28.79
N SER A 350 0.54 3.00 -30.12
CA SER A 350 -0.73 2.96 -30.86
C SER A 350 -1.23 1.53 -31.15
N TYR A 351 -0.47 0.48 -30.84
CA TYR A 351 -0.92 -0.91 -31.01
C TYR A 351 -2.18 -1.20 -30.17
N GLY A 352 -2.27 -0.61 -28.97
CA GLY A 352 -3.45 -0.74 -28.12
C GLY A 352 -4.75 -0.14 -28.70
N THR A 353 -4.72 0.55 -29.85
CA THR A 353 -5.94 0.98 -30.55
C THR A 353 -6.43 -0.01 -31.59
N ILE A 354 -5.56 -0.92 -32.05
CA ILE A 354 -5.86 -1.94 -33.07
C ILE A 354 -6.00 -3.34 -32.47
N ASP A 355 -5.48 -3.58 -31.27
CA ASP A 355 -5.70 -4.81 -30.53
C ASP A 355 -6.89 -4.71 -29.56
N LYS A 356 -7.82 -5.66 -29.67
CA LYS A 356 -9.06 -5.69 -28.86
C LYS A 356 -8.76 -5.94 -27.38
N THR A 357 -7.86 -6.87 -27.09
CA THR A 357 -7.54 -7.30 -25.71
C THR A 357 -6.86 -6.16 -24.96
N GLU A 358 -5.86 -5.54 -25.57
CA GLU A 358 -5.15 -4.41 -24.97
C GLU A 358 -6.05 -3.17 -24.85
N MET A 359 -6.94 -2.93 -25.81
CA MET A 359 -7.90 -1.84 -25.68
C MET A 359 -8.82 -2.05 -24.46
N LEU A 360 -9.36 -3.26 -24.27
CA LEU A 360 -10.18 -3.61 -23.11
C LEU A 360 -9.37 -3.44 -21.82
N ARG A 361 -8.12 -3.88 -21.80
CA ARG A 361 -7.21 -3.68 -20.66
C ARG A 361 -6.98 -2.20 -20.36
N LYS A 362 -6.75 -1.35 -21.38
CA LYS A 362 -6.63 0.10 -21.21
C LYS A 362 -7.92 0.75 -20.72
N GLN A 363 -9.08 0.30 -21.16
CA GLN A 363 -10.37 0.79 -20.66
C GLN A 363 -10.58 0.42 -19.20
N LEU A 364 -10.29 -0.82 -18.81
CA LEU A 364 -10.33 -1.27 -17.42
C LEU A 364 -9.30 -0.51 -16.56
N ASN A 365 -8.07 -0.35 -17.04
CA ASN A 365 -7.03 0.44 -16.37
C ASN A 365 -7.37 1.93 -16.31
N ALA A 366 -8.10 2.48 -17.28
CA ALA A 366 -8.55 3.86 -17.26
C ALA A 366 -9.68 4.04 -16.25
N VAL A 367 -10.59 3.07 -16.13
CA VAL A 367 -11.57 3.01 -15.04
C VAL A 367 -10.84 2.91 -13.70
N ASP A 368 -9.85 2.02 -13.57
CA ASP A 368 -9.02 1.90 -12.37
C ASP A 368 -8.19 3.16 -12.11
N ASN A 369 -7.68 3.86 -13.13
CA ASN A 369 -6.93 5.11 -12.99
C ASN A 369 -7.82 6.31 -12.69
N ILE A 370 -9.07 6.30 -13.15
CA ILE A 370 -10.10 7.27 -12.76
C ILE A 370 -10.47 7.00 -11.31
N VAL A 371 -10.73 5.74 -10.93
CA VAL A 371 -10.93 5.30 -9.55
C VAL A 371 -9.69 5.64 -8.69
N GLN A 372 -8.47 5.51 -9.21
CA GLN A 372 -7.23 5.86 -8.54
C GLN A 372 -6.94 7.36 -8.53
N LYS A 373 -7.36 8.15 -9.52
CA LYS A 373 -7.30 9.63 -9.51
C LYS A 373 -8.34 10.22 -8.57
N PHE A 374 -9.50 9.59 -8.43
CA PHE A 374 -10.45 9.87 -7.36
C PHE A 374 -9.89 9.41 -5.99
N LYS A 375 -8.94 8.47 -5.95
CA LYS A 375 -8.19 8.08 -4.74
C LYS A 375 -6.91 8.92 -4.50
N GLN A 376 -6.21 9.49 -5.50
CA GLN A 376 -4.97 10.25 -5.30
C GLN A 376 -5.25 11.71 -4.96
N LYS A 377 -4.86 12.13 -3.74
CA LYS A 377 -4.84 13.52 -3.26
C LYS A 377 -4.20 14.49 -4.29
N PRO A 378 -4.57 15.79 -4.29
CA PRO A 378 -4.11 16.77 -5.28
C PRO A 378 -2.59 16.95 -5.25
N LYS A 379 -1.95 17.05 -6.42
CA LYS A 379 -0.50 17.31 -6.56
C LYS A 379 -0.15 18.73 -6.10
N SER A 380 0.77 18.79 -5.12
CA SER A 380 1.70 19.90 -4.80
C SER A 380 1.20 21.33 -5.03
N ILE A 381 0.42 21.84 -4.09
CA ILE A 381 0.33 23.28 -3.82
C ILE A 381 1.43 23.61 -2.81
N ASN A 382 2.15 24.71 -3.04
CA ASN A 382 3.20 25.29 -2.20
C ASN A 382 3.09 24.92 -0.70
N LYS A 383 4.19 24.41 -0.13
CA LYS A 383 4.33 24.00 1.29
C LYS A 383 3.92 25.06 2.33
N SER A 384 3.71 26.31 1.94
CA SER A 384 3.20 27.38 2.81
C SER A 384 1.66 27.51 2.85
N LYS A 385 0.91 26.83 1.96
CA LYS A 385 -0.56 26.93 1.88
C LYS A 385 -1.31 25.75 2.52
N LEU A 386 -0.64 24.64 2.80
CA LEU A 386 -1.24 23.44 3.38
C LEU A 386 -1.55 23.55 4.88
N ALA A 387 -1.08 24.60 5.56
CA ALA A 387 -1.43 24.88 6.95
C ALA A 387 -2.77 25.65 7.11
N LEU A 388 -3.49 25.94 6.02
CA LEU A 388 -4.68 26.82 6.05
C LEU A 388 -6.02 26.14 5.74
N ASP A 389 -6.02 24.90 5.25
CA ASP A 389 -7.27 24.19 4.88
C ASP A 389 -7.77 23.18 5.92
N ASP A 390 -7.05 23.02 7.04
CA ASP A 390 -7.55 22.28 8.21
C ASP A 390 -8.62 23.04 9.01
N LYS A 391 -9.00 24.25 8.55
CA LYS A 391 -9.97 25.13 9.22
C LYS A 391 -11.43 24.67 9.20
N LYS A 392 -11.75 23.46 8.74
CA LYS A 392 -13.07 22.85 8.92
C LYS A 392 -12.98 21.33 9.10
N VAL A 393 -12.38 20.88 10.21
CA VAL A 393 -12.93 19.69 10.89
C VAL A 393 -14.30 20.12 11.44
N SER A 394 -15.31 20.22 10.57
CA SER A 394 -16.67 20.18 11.06
C SER A 394 -16.85 18.78 11.61
N LEU A 395 -16.95 18.64 12.93
CA LEU A 395 -17.67 17.53 13.54
C LEU A 395 -19.01 17.43 12.78
N ILE A 396 -19.08 16.53 11.79
CA ILE A 396 -20.29 16.33 11.02
C ILE A 396 -21.34 15.91 12.04
N ASN A 397 -22.34 16.75 12.24
CA ASN A 397 -23.37 16.47 13.22
C ASN A 397 -24.13 15.23 12.75
N LYS A 398 -23.82 14.07 13.36
CA LYS A 398 -24.45 12.78 13.04
C LYS A 398 -25.98 12.92 13.04
N GLN A 399 -26.52 13.68 13.99
CA GLN A 399 -27.95 13.94 14.11
C GLN A 399 -28.52 14.59 12.84
N LYS A 400 -27.83 15.59 12.29
CA LYS A 400 -28.28 16.27 11.06
C LYS A 400 -28.37 15.32 9.87
N ILE A 401 -27.41 14.39 9.74
CA ILE A 401 -27.46 13.36 8.68
C ILE A 401 -28.68 12.46 8.88
N TYR A 402 -28.89 11.96 10.10
CA TYR A 402 -30.05 11.12 10.40
C TYR A 402 -31.37 11.86 10.14
N ASP A 403 -31.47 13.13 10.52
CA ASP A 403 -32.65 13.97 10.27
C ASP A 403 -32.91 14.14 8.76
N GLU A 404 -31.87 14.35 7.95
CA GLU A 404 -31.97 14.44 6.49
C GLU A 404 -32.44 13.11 5.87
N MET A 405 -31.99 11.97 6.39
CA MET A 405 -32.45 10.65 5.94
C MET A 405 -33.89 10.39 6.32
N GLU A 406 -34.27 10.71 7.56
CA GLU A 406 -35.64 10.59 8.02
C GLU A 406 -36.58 11.45 7.17
N LYS A 407 -36.16 12.67 6.79
CA LYS A 407 -36.90 13.54 5.87
C LYS A 407 -37.10 12.90 4.49
N LYS A 408 -36.06 12.29 3.91
CA LYS A 408 -36.17 11.57 2.63
C LYS A 408 -37.11 10.37 2.72
N LEU A 409 -37.03 9.60 3.81
CA LEU A 409 -37.94 8.48 4.07
C LEU A 409 -39.39 8.99 4.19
N LYS A 410 -39.63 10.08 4.94
CA LYS A 410 -40.96 10.69 5.11
C LYS A 410 -41.57 11.19 3.79
N ALA A 411 -40.75 11.72 2.89
CA ALA A 411 -41.21 12.29 1.62
C ALA A 411 -41.71 11.25 0.60
N ASN A 412 -41.41 9.96 0.79
CA ASN A 412 -41.77 8.89 -0.15
C ASN A 412 -42.82 7.95 0.47
N LYS A 413 -43.67 7.34 -0.36
CA LYS A 413 -44.71 6.41 0.09
C LYS A 413 -44.16 4.99 0.21
N VAL A 414 -43.32 4.60 -0.74
CA VAL A 414 -42.66 3.29 -0.80
C VAL A 414 -41.16 3.48 -0.61
N VAL A 415 -40.55 2.63 0.21
CA VAL A 415 -39.08 2.57 0.37
C VAL A 415 -38.61 1.19 -0.06
N SER A 416 -37.74 1.16 -1.06
CA SER A 416 -37.14 -0.03 -1.62
C SER A 416 -35.70 -0.16 -1.17
N PHE A 417 -35.27 -1.37 -0.82
CA PHE A 417 -33.88 -1.68 -0.46
C PHE A 417 -33.28 -2.72 -1.41
N ASP A 418 -32.01 -2.54 -1.76
CA ASP A 418 -31.17 -3.64 -2.22
C ASP A 418 -30.78 -4.58 -1.06
N ILE A 419 -30.28 -5.79 -1.37
CA ILE A 419 -29.88 -6.79 -0.37
C ILE A 419 -28.39 -6.68 -0.03
N PHE A 420 -27.51 -6.99 -0.98
CA PHE A 420 -26.08 -7.20 -0.71
C PHE A 420 -25.33 -5.87 -0.66
N ASP A 421 -24.40 -5.75 0.27
CA ASP A 421 -23.72 -4.51 0.63
C ASP A 421 -24.67 -3.36 0.99
N THR A 422 -25.98 -3.60 1.14
CA THR A 422 -27.00 -2.62 1.55
C THR A 422 -27.64 -3.02 2.87
N LEU A 423 -28.35 -4.15 2.91
CA LEU A 423 -28.94 -4.71 4.13
C LEU A 423 -28.06 -5.81 4.75
N LEU A 424 -27.28 -6.48 3.93
CA LEU A 424 -26.43 -7.62 4.30
C LEU A 424 -25.00 -7.38 3.82
N VAL A 425 -24.01 -7.82 4.58
CA VAL A 425 -22.58 -7.72 4.22
C VAL A 425 -21.91 -9.08 4.34
N ARG A 426 -20.88 -9.27 3.51
CA ARG A 426 -19.94 -10.39 3.59
C ARG A 426 -18.68 -9.97 4.35
N PRO A 427 -17.98 -10.89 5.00
CA PRO A 427 -16.73 -10.58 5.70
C PRO A 427 -15.50 -10.55 4.79
N PHE A 428 -15.68 -10.27 3.49
CA PHE A 428 -14.62 -10.36 2.48
C PHE A 428 -14.42 -9.03 1.76
N ALA A 429 -13.21 -8.81 1.23
CA ALA A 429 -12.90 -7.64 0.40
C ALA A 429 -13.70 -7.64 -0.92
N LYS A 430 -13.98 -8.82 -1.47
CA LYS A 430 -14.85 -9.03 -2.63
C LYS A 430 -15.76 -10.23 -2.39
N PRO A 431 -17.02 -10.23 -2.87
CA PRO A 431 -17.92 -11.38 -2.71
C PRO A 431 -17.32 -12.70 -3.24
N ASP A 432 -16.65 -12.65 -4.40
CA ASP A 432 -16.06 -13.84 -5.04
C ASP A 432 -14.84 -14.41 -4.30
N ASP A 433 -14.34 -13.73 -3.26
CA ASP A 433 -13.28 -14.28 -2.40
C ASP A 433 -13.75 -15.46 -1.55
N LEU A 434 -15.08 -15.64 -1.44
CA LEU A 434 -15.67 -16.87 -0.92
C LEU A 434 -15.13 -18.12 -1.63
N PHE A 435 -14.87 -18.06 -2.93
CA PHE A 435 -14.42 -19.23 -3.70
C PHE A 435 -13.00 -19.67 -3.34
N ASN A 436 -12.12 -18.72 -2.98
CA ASN A 436 -10.81 -19.04 -2.41
C ASN A 436 -10.98 -19.65 -1.00
N TYR A 437 -11.87 -19.07 -0.21
CA TYR A 437 -12.16 -19.55 1.13
C TYR A 437 -12.69 -21.00 1.15
N MET A 438 -13.50 -21.43 0.18
CA MET A 438 -14.04 -22.79 0.13
C MET A 438 -13.16 -23.82 -0.59
N GLN A 439 -12.04 -23.40 -1.21
CA GLN A 439 -11.21 -24.23 -2.09
C GLN A 439 -10.82 -25.58 -1.46
N ASP A 440 -10.39 -25.59 -0.20
CA ASP A 440 -9.97 -26.81 0.49
C ASP A 440 -11.09 -27.83 0.66
N ASP A 441 -12.33 -27.38 0.84
CA ASP A 441 -13.49 -28.28 1.01
C ASP A 441 -14.06 -28.72 -0.33
N VAL A 442 -13.92 -27.88 -1.37
CA VAL A 442 -14.23 -28.26 -2.74
C VAL A 442 -13.34 -29.42 -3.19
N ILE A 443 -12.03 -29.38 -2.90
CA ILE A 443 -11.09 -30.45 -3.25
C ILE A 443 -11.48 -31.79 -2.60
N LYS A 444 -12.00 -31.76 -1.36
CA LYS A 444 -12.50 -32.97 -0.67
C LYS A 444 -13.73 -33.58 -1.35
N ILE A 445 -14.53 -32.78 -2.04
CA ILE A 445 -15.69 -33.27 -2.81
C ILE A 445 -15.24 -33.80 -4.18
N SER A 446 -14.31 -33.09 -4.83
CA SER A 446 -13.71 -33.51 -6.10
C SER A 446 -12.32 -32.90 -6.28
N GLU A 447 -11.31 -33.76 -6.32
CA GLU A 447 -9.91 -33.36 -6.55
C GLU A 447 -9.68 -32.75 -7.94
N LYS A 448 -10.64 -32.91 -8.87
CA LYS A 448 -10.60 -32.31 -10.21
C LYS A 448 -10.73 -30.78 -10.20
N LEU A 449 -11.24 -30.20 -9.11
CA LEU A 449 -11.60 -28.78 -9.01
C LEU A 449 -10.52 -27.95 -8.29
N THR A 450 -9.28 -27.97 -8.79
CA THR A 450 -8.11 -27.36 -8.14
C THR A 450 -8.02 -25.83 -8.22
N ASN A 451 -8.76 -25.19 -9.13
CA ASN A 451 -8.85 -23.72 -9.25
C ASN A 451 -10.31 -23.27 -9.26
N PHE A 452 -11.00 -23.55 -8.16
CA PHE A 452 -12.45 -23.42 -8.06
C PHE A 452 -12.94 -22.00 -8.30
N ARG A 453 -12.19 -20.98 -7.85
CA ARG A 453 -12.54 -19.58 -8.11
C ARG A 453 -12.72 -19.30 -9.60
N GLU A 454 -11.76 -19.69 -10.42
CA GLU A 454 -11.83 -19.44 -11.86
C GLU A 454 -12.96 -20.23 -12.52
N ILE A 455 -13.12 -21.51 -12.13
CA ILE A 455 -14.19 -22.38 -12.61
C ILE A 455 -15.55 -21.73 -12.33
N ARG A 456 -15.78 -21.32 -11.08
CA ARG A 456 -17.06 -20.80 -10.60
C ARG A 456 -17.39 -19.42 -11.17
N LEU A 457 -16.39 -18.60 -11.49
CA LEU A 457 -16.57 -17.30 -12.15
C LEU A 457 -16.88 -17.42 -13.65
N ASN A 458 -16.22 -18.36 -14.35
CA ASN A 458 -16.35 -18.49 -15.79
C ASN A 458 -17.59 -19.27 -16.21
N VAL A 459 -18.08 -20.19 -15.37
CA VAL A 459 -19.18 -21.09 -15.75
C VAL A 459 -20.47 -20.38 -16.14
N ARG A 460 -20.71 -19.14 -15.68
CA ARG A 460 -21.91 -18.37 -16.06
C ARG A 460 -22.06 -18.25 -17.59
N LYS A 461 -20.96 -18.19 -18.34
CA LYS A 461 -20.95 -18.07 -19.81
C LYS A 461 -21.25 -19.38 -20.53
N ASP A 462 -21.06 -20.50 -19.83
CA ASP A 462 -21.20 -21.85 -20.36
C ASP A 462 -22.63 -22.39 -20.13
N VAL A 463 -23.49 -21.67 -19.39
CA VAL A 463 -24.89 -22.08 -19.14
C VAL A 463 -25.75 -21.90 -20.41
N PRO A 464 -26.45 -22.96 -20.88
CA PRO A 464 -27.34 -22.88 -22.04
C PRO A 464 -28.45 -21.84 -21.87
N LEU A 465 -28.82 -21.17 -22.97
CA LEU A 465 -29.82 -20.08 -22.96
C LEU A 465 -31.21 -20.55 -22.50
N ASP A 466 -31.59 -21.81 -22.74
CA ASP A 466 -32.87 -22.39 -22.28
C ASP A 466 -32.92 -22.60 -20.76
N LYS A 467 -31.78 -22.52 -20.06
CA LYS A 467 -31.67 -22.58 -18.60
C LYS A 467 -31.58 -21.21 -17.94
N VAL A 468 -31.50 -20.14 -18.73
CA VAL A 468 -31.48 -18.75 -18.24
C VAL A 468 -32.91 -18.30 -17.99
N LYS A 469 -33.17 -17.69 -16.83
CA LYS A 469 -34.48 -17.10 -16.53
C LYS A 469 -34.45 -15.63 -16.94
N GLY A 470 -34.91 -15.34 -18.16
CA GLY A 470 -34.82 -14.00 -18.74
C GLY A 470 -33.36 -13.55 -18.87
N GLU A 471 -32.92 -12.68 -17.97
CA GLU A 471 -31.56 -12.11 -17.93
C GLU A 471 -30.66 -12.70 -16.83
N GLU A 472 -31.20 -13.53 -15.93
CA GLU A 472 -30.47 -14.08 -14.78
C GLU A 472 -30.18 -15.58 -14.95
N VAL A 473 -28.99 -16.01 -14.50
CA VAL A 473 -28.56 -17.40 -14.52
C VAL A 473 -28.63 -17.96 -13.11
N PRO A 474 -29.61 -18.84 -12.79
CA PRO A 474 -29.76 -19.41 -11.46
C PRO A 474 -28.52 -20.16 -10.98
N LEU A 475 -28.28 -20.16 -9.66
CA LEU A 475 -27.09 -20.77 -9.07
C LEU A 475 -26.94 -22.25 -9.40
N PHE A 476 -28.01 -23.03 -9.26
CA PHE A 476 -27.95 -24.48 -9.44
C PHE A 476 -27.59 -24.88 -10.88
N GLU A 477 -28.10 -24.14 -11.88
CA GLU A 477 -27.76 -24.37 -13.29
C GLU A 477 -26.25 -24.14 -13.55
N ARG A 478 -25.62 -23.21 -12.83
CA ARG A 478 -24.16 -23.03 -12.89
C ARG A 478 -23.42 -24.27 -12.38
N TYR A 479 -23.88 -24.89 -11.30
CA TYR A 479 -23.26 -26.09 -10.73
C TYR A 479 -23.49 -27.34 -11.59
N LYS A 480 -24.63 -27.47 -12.26
CA LYS A 480 -24.86 -28.55 -13.25
C LYS A 480 -23.82 -28.52 -14.36
N VAL A 481 -23.56 -27.34 -14.93
CA VAL A 481 -22.56 -27.18 -15.98
C VAL A 481 -21.14 -27.47 -15.47
N ILE A 482 -20.82 -27.12 -14.22
CA ILE A 482 -19.56 -27.57 -13.59
C ILE A 482 -19.52 -29.10 -13.53
N GLY A 483 -20.63 -29.74 -13.15
CA GLY A 483 -20.75 -31.20 -13.10
C GLY A 483 -20.49 -31.87 -14.44
N GLU A 484 -21.13 -31.38 -15.50
CA GLU A 484 -20.95 -31.87 -16.87
C GLU A 484 -19.51 -31.67 -17.37
N LYS A 485 -18.92 -30.50 -17.14
CA LYS A 485 -17.60 -30.14 -17.67
C LYS A 485 -16.44 -30.89 -17.00
N TYR A 486 -16.64 -31.34 -15.76
CA TYR A 486 -15.60 -32.00 -14.95
C TYR A 486 -15.97 -33.45 -14.59
N ASP A 487 -16.96 -34.03 -15.27
CA ASP A 487 -17.48 -35.38 -15.03
C ASP A 487 -17.72 -35.66 -13.54
N LEU A 488 -18.57 -34.84 -12.92
CA LEU A 488 -19.02 -35.01 -11.53
C LEU A 488 -20.38 -35.68 -11.51
N ASN A 489 -20.59 -36.59 -10.55
CA ASN A 489 -21.91 -37.19 -10.37
C ASN A 489 -22.89 -36.21 -9.69
N GLU A 490 -24.18 -36.54 -9.70
CA GLU A 490 -25.23 -35.69 -9.14
C GLU A 490 -25.04 -35.40 -7.65
N GLU A 491 -24.53 -36.38 -6.88
CA GLU A 491 -24.24 -36.20 -5.45
C GLU A 491 -23.17 -35.13 -5.22
N GLN A 492 -22.08 -35.16 -6.00
CA GLN A 492 -20.99 -34.18 -5.92
C GLN A 492 -21.46 -32.78 -6.32
N VAL A 493 -22.26 -32.66 -7.38
CA VAL A 493 -22.85 -31.39 -7.82
C VAL A 493 -23.72 -30.79 -6.71
N ASN A 494 -24.58 -31.61 -6.10
CA ASN A 494 -25.42 -31.18 -4.97
C ASN A 494 -24.60 -30.79 -3.74
N LYS A 495 -23.53 -31.54 -3.41
CA LYS A 495 -22.62 -31.18 -2.32
C LYS A 495 -21.95 -29.84 -2.55
N LEU A 496 -21.48 -29.55 -3.77
CA LEU A 496 -20.84 -28.27 -4.11
C LEU A 496 -21.84 -27.10 -4.03
N TYR A 497 -23.04 -27.28 -4.57
CA TYR A 497 -24.11 -26.29 -4.49
C TYR A 497 -24.45 -25.95 -3.03
N ASN A 498 -24.68 -26.98 -2.21
CA ASN A 498 -25.00 -26.80 -0.80
C ASN A 498 -23.83 -26.20 -0.01
N LEU A 499 -22.58 -26.53 -0.35
CA LEU A 499 -21.39 -25.93 0.27
C LEU A 499 -21.35 -24.40 0.11
N GLU A 500 -21.66 -23.87 -1.08
CA GLU A 500 -21.75 -22.41 -1.31
C GLU A 500 -22.88 -21.79 -0.48
N LEU A 501 -24.07 -22.41 -0.50
CA LEU A 501 -25.20 -21.94 0.29
C LEU A 501 -24.92 -21.94 1.79
N ASP A 502 -24.30 -23.00 2.31
CA ASP A 502 -23.96 -23.14 3.72
C ASP A 502 -22.95 -22.08 4.15
N TYR A 503 -21.93 -21.81 3.32
CA TYR A 503 -20.97 -20.75 3.62
C TYR A 503 -21.57 -19.36 3.52
N GLU A 504 -22.36 -19.06 2.49
CA GLU A 504 -23.07 -17.77 2.39
C GLU A 504 -24.02 -17.59 3.58
N PHE A 505 -24.79 -18.63 3.94
CA PHE A 505 -25.68 -18.59 5.09
C PHE A 505 -24.90 -18.40 6.38
N LYS A 506 -23.75 -19.06 6.58
CA LYS A 506 -22.92 -18.94 7.79
C LYS A 506 -22.33 -17.53 7.93
N LEU A 507 -21.73 -17.02 6.85
CA LEU A 507 -20.83 -15.87 6.86
C LEU A 507 -21.54 -14.53 6.70
N ILE A 508 -22.65 -14.46 5.97
CA ILE A 508 -23.38 -13.20 5.77
C ILE A 508 -24.02 -12.74 7.08
N ARG A 509 -23.87 -11.44 7.35
CA ARG A 509 -24.41 -10.73 8.51
C ARG A 509 -25.22 -9.50 8.08
N ALA A 510 -26.06 -9.00 8.98
CA ALA A 510 -26.74 -7.72 8.83
C ALA A 510 -25.74 -6.56 8.71
N ARG A 511 -26.00 -5.63 7.80
CA ARG A 511 -25.34 -4.31 7.74
C ARG A 511 -26.09 -3.36 8.66
N GLU A 512 -25.43 -2.82 9.69
CA GLU A 512 -26.12 -2.11 10.77
C GLU A 512 -26.86 -0.87 10.26
N ILE A 513 -26.20 -0.01 9.49
CA ILE A 513 -26.84 1.20 8.94
C ILE A 513 -28.01 0.87 7.99
N GLY A 514 -27.88 -0.19 7.20
CA GLY A 514 -28.93 -0.61 6.27
C GLY A 514 -30.18 -1.07 7.01
N VAL A 515 -29.99 -1.94 8.00
CA VAL A 515 -31.06 -2.43 8.87
C VAL A 515 -31.66 -1.31 9.72
N HIS A 516 -30.85 -0.34 10.16
CA HIS A 516 -31.34 0.84 10.86
C HIS A 516 -32.33 1.64 9.98
N LEU A 517 -31.96 1.92 8.72
CA LEU A 517 -32.84 2.64 7.78
C LEU A 517 -34.09 1.83 7.43
N PHE A 518 -33.95 0.52 7.27
CA PHE A 518 -35.05 -0.41 7.04
C PHE A 518 -36.07 -0.34 8.19
N ASN A 519 -35.60 -0.46 9.44
CA ASN A 519 -36.45 -0.40 10.62
C ASN A 519 -37.07 1.00 10.82
N LEU A 520 -36.31 2.06 10.50
CA LEU A 520 -36.83 3.43 10.53
C LEU A 520 -37.98 3.62 9.52
N ALA A 521 -37.85 3.08 8.31
CA ALA A 521 -38.91 3.12 7.29
C ALA A 521 -40.18 2.40 7.76
N LEU A 522 -40.04 1.22 8.40
CA LEU A 522 -41.15 0.51 9.02
C LEU A 522 -41.80 1.29 10.15
N LYS A 523 -41.00 1.89 11.04
CA LYS A 523 -41.49 2.72 12.15
C LYS A 523 -42.28 3.95 11.64
N LEU A 524 -41.87 4.50 10.51
CA LEU A 524 -42.57 5.58 9.81
C LEU A 524 -43.79 5.10 9.00
N LYS A 525 -44.20 3.83 9.13
CA LYS A 525 -45.33 3.19 8.45
C LYS A 525 -45.26 3.29 6.93
N LYS A 526 -44.05 3.27 6.37
CA LYS A 526 -43.85 3.24 4.91
C LYS A 526 -44.10 1.83 4.37
N LYS A 527 -44.55 1.71 3.12
CA LYS A 527 -44.57 0.41 2.43
C LYS A 527 -43.13 0.07 2.07
N VAL A 528 -42.53 -0.88 2.78
CA VAL A 528 -41.15 -1.31 2.54
C VAL A 528 -41.14 -2.50 1.58
N ILE A 529 -40.27 -2.45 0.57
CA ILE A 529 -40.05 -3.55 -0.41
C ILE A 529 -38.55 -3.81 -0.57
N ILE A 530 -38.21 -4.95 -1.15
CA ILE A 530 -36.83 -5.33 -1.48
C ILE A 530 -36.70 -5.59 -2.98
N ILE A 531 -35.66 -5.05 -3.62
CA ILE A 531 -35.36 -5.25 -5.05
C ILE A 531 -33.86 -5.55 -5.19
N SER A 532 -33.52 -6.76 -5.65
CA SER A 532 -32.11 -7.20 -5.75
C SER A 532 -31.85 -8.01 -7.01
N ASP A 533 -30.69 -7.74 -7.62
CA ASP A 533 -30.10 -8.65 -8.61
C ASP A 533 -29.40 -9.77 -7.85
N THR A 534 -29.84 -11.00 -8.03
CA THR A 534 -29.29 -12.18 -7.36
C THR A 534 -29.56 -13.44 -8.16
N PHE A 535 -28.61 -14.37 -8.11
CA PHE A 535 -28.75 -15.70 -8.68
C PHE A 535 -29.24 -16.76 -7.67
N PHE A 536 -29.37 -16.39 -6.40
CA PHE A 536 -29.90 -17.27 -5.35
C PHE A 536 -31.41 -17.45 -5.53
N ASP A 537 -31.91 -18.63 -5.16
CA ASP A 537 -33.35 -18.86 -5.12
C ASP A 537 -34.02 -18.00 -4.04
N LYS A 538 -35.33 -17.74 -4.21
CA LYS A 538 -36.08 -16.94 -3.24
C LYS A 538 -36.09 -17.58 -1.86
N ALA A 539 -36.17 -18.91 -1.77
CA ALA A 539 -36.22 -19.64 -0.51
C ALA A 539 -34.97 -19.37 0.35
N PHE A 540 -33.78 -19.40 -0.25
CA PHE A 540 -32.52 -19.09 0.42
C PHE A 540 -32.46 -17.63 0.86
N ILE A 541 -32.83 -16.68 0.00
CA ILE A 541 -32.85 -15.25 0.35
C ILE A 541 -33.80 -14.99 1.54
N LEU A 542 -34.98 -15.60 1.56
CA LEU A 542 -35.91 -15.47 2.68
C LEU A 542 -35.30 -16.02 3.99
N LYS A 543 -34.66 -17.19 3.95
CA LYS A 543 -33.93 -17.73 5.10
C LYS A 543 -32.83 -16.78 5.57
N LEU A 544 -32.09 -16.20 4.64
CA LEU A 544 -30.97 -15.30 4.92
C LEU A 544 -31.40 -13.98 5.55
N LEU A 545 -32.48 -13.36 5.04
CA LEU A 545 -33.07 -12.14 5.61
C LEU A 545 -33.63 -12.42 7.02
N ASN A 546 -34.33 -13.55 7.19
CA ASN A 546 -34.88 -13.95 8.49
C ASN A 546 -33.79 -14.19 9.55
N LYS A 547 -32.70 -14.86 9.18
CA LYS A 547 -31.52 -15.07 10.06
C LYS A 547 -30.99 -13.74 10.57
N ASN A 548 -30.99 -12.71 9.73
CA ASN A 548 -30.44 -11.39 10.02
C ASN A 548 -31.48 -10.40 10.55
N GLY A 549 -32.65 -10.87 10.99
CA GLY A 549 -33.66 -10.03 11.63
C GLY A 549 -34.41 -9.08 10.70
N ILE A 550 -34.28 -9.22 9.38
CA ILE A 550 -34.93 -8.35 8.39
C ILE A 550 -36.31 -8.91 8.08
N LYS A 551 -37.34 -8.34 8.70
CA LYS A 551 -38.74 -8.79 8.61
C LYS A 551 -39.69 -7.60 8.47
N GLY A 552 -40.90 -7.84 7.99
CA GLY A 552 -41.96 -6.82 7.91
C GLY A 552 -41.98 -5.99 6.62
N TYR A 553 -41.11 -6.30 5.64
CA TYR A 553 -41.30 -5.81 4.27
C TYR A 553 -42.55 -6.44 3.65
N SER A 554 -43.19 -5.70 2.77
CA SER A 554 -44.44 -6.10 2.11
C SER A 554 -44.22 -7.04 0.93
N GLU A 555 -43.21 -6.77 0.09
CA GLU A 555 -42.90 -7.56 -1.11
C GLU A 555 -41.39 -7.60 -1.39
N ILE A 556 -40.98 -8.62 -2.15
CA ILE A 556 -39.59 -8.86 -2.57
C ILE A 556 -39.53 -9.25 -4.04
N TYR A 557 -38.70 -8.54 -4.80
CA TYR A 557 -38.49 -8.71 -6.24
C TYR A 557 -37.03 -9.11 -6.49
N LEU A 558 -36.81 -10.33 -6.97
CA LEU A 558 -35.48 -10.90 -7.21
C LEU A 558 -35.31 -11.20 -8.70
N SER A 559 -34.13 -10.89 -9.26
CA SER A 559 -33.84 -11.21 -10.67
C SER A 559 -33.90 -12.71 -10.95
N SER A 560 -33.47 -13.57 -10.01
CA SER A 560 -33.63 -15.03 -10.09
C SER A 560 -35.07 -15.53 -10.17
N GLU A 561 -36.04 -14.70 -9.79
CA GLU A 561 -37.47 -15.05 -9.83
C GLU A 561 -38.19 -14.44 -11.02
N ILE A 562 -37.86 -13.20 -11.38
CA ILE A 562 -38.59 -12.41 -12.38
C ILE A 562 -37.89 -12.49 -13.74
N GLY A 563 -36.58 -12.74 -13.75
CA GLY A 563 -35.73 -12.75 -14.93
C GLY A 563 -35.40 -11.36 -15.49
N LEU A 564 -35.60 -10.30 -14.71
CA LEU A 564 -35.26 -8.92 -15.08
C LEU A 564 -34.22 -8.37 -14.09
N LEU A 565 -33.22 -7.65 -14.59
CA LEU A 565 -32.16 -7.07 -13.77
C LEU A 565 -32.34 -5.56 -13.53
N LYS A 566 -31.84 -5.07 -12.39
CA LYS A 566 -31.55 -3.65 -12.15
C LYS A 566 -30.40 -3.18 -13.02
N ALA A 567 -29.43 -4.05 -13.31
CA ALA A 567 -28.27 -3.73 -14.14
C ALA A 567 -28.65 -3.28 -15.57
N THR A 568 -29.64 -3.93 -16.18
CA THR A 568 -30.26 -3.56 -17.48
C THR A 568 -31.33 -2.49 -17.32
N SER A 569 -31.72 -2.18 -16.08
CA SER A 569 -32.83 -1.30 -15.64
C SER A 569 -34.23 -1.87 -15.82
N ASN A 570 -34.38 -3.09 -16.35
CA ASN A 570 -35.68 -3.62 -16.77
C ASN A 570 -36.60 -4.00 -15.60
N ILE A 571 -36.06 -4.25 -14.41
CA ILE A 571 -36.87 -4.58 -13.23
C ILE A 571 -37.65 -3.36 -12.68
N TYR A 572 -37.17 -2.14 -12.90
CA TYR A 572 -37.81 -0.94 -12.32
C TYR A 572 -39.20 -0.65 -12.92
N PRO A 573 -39.39 -0.61 -14.26
CA PRO A 573 -40.73 -0.53 -14.85
C PRO A 573 -41.68 -1.60 -14.34
N TYR A 574 -41.21 -2.86 -14.28
CA TYR A 574 -42.01 -3.98 -13.79
C TYR A 574 -42.51 -3.75 -12.36
N VAL A 575 -41.65 -3.26 -11.46
CA VAL A 575 -42.03 -2.98 -10.07
C VAL A 575 -42.99 -1.79 -9.96
N ILE A 576 -42.78 -0.73 -10.75
CA ILE A 576 -43.69 0.43 -10.79
C ILE A 576 -45.10 0.00 -11.20
N ASP A 577 -45.20 -0.76 -12.29
CA ASP A 577 -46.48 -1.26 -12.81
C ASP A 577 -47.15 -2.21 -11.82
N LYS A 578 -46.38 -3.12 -11.20
CA LYS A 578 -46.91 -4.09 -10.25
C LYS A 578 -47.44 -3.44 -8.97
N LEU A 579 -46.78 -2.39 -8.49
CA LEU A 579 -47.19 -1.64 -7.31
C LEU A 579 -48.28 -0.61 -7.60
N ASN A 580 -48.52 -0.30 -8.88
CA ASN A 580 -49.46 0.72 -9.33
C ASN A 580 -49.26 2.06 -8.61
N ILE A 581 -48.03 2.56 -8.61
CA ILE A 581 -47.63 3.80 -7.91
C ILE A 581 -46.77 4.69 -8.81
N SER A 582 -46.80 6.00 -8.60
CA SER A 582 -45.88 6.91 -9.28
C SER A 582 -44.43 6.58 -8.93
N ALA A 583 -43.54 6.54 -9.92
CA ALA A 583 -42.11 6.33 -9.69
C ALA A 583 -41.51 7.34 -8.70
N SER A 584 -41.98 8.59 -8.75
CA SER A 584 -41.55 9.68 -7.86
C SER A 584 -41.93 9.48 -6.39
N ASP A 585 -42.82 8.54 -6.07
CA ASP A 585 -43.22 8.19 -4.71
C ASP A 585 -42.38 7.05 -4.12
N ILE A 586 -41.45 6.49 -4.90
CA ILE A 586 -40.54 5.41 -4.48
C ILE A 586 -39.17 6.01 -4.16
N LEU A 587 -38.62 5.65 -3.00
CA LEU A 587 -37.21 5.85 -2.66
C LEU A 587 -36.47 4.51 -2.69
N HIS A 588 -35.52 4.34 -3.59
CA HIS A 588 -34.63 3.17 -3.62
C HIS A 588 -33.31 3.43 -2.90
N ILE A 589 -32.92 2.53 -2.01
CA ILE A 589 -31.70 2.57 -1.21
C ILE A 589 -30.82 1.40 -1.61
N GLY A 590 -29.60 1.68 -2.09
CA GLY A 590 -28.66 0.66 -2.56
C GLY A 590 -27.22 1.14 -2.58
N ASP A 591 -26.29 0.20 -2.75
CA ASP A 591 -24.84 0.40 -2.63
C ASP A 591 -24.14 0.64 -3.96
N ASN A 592 -24.77 0.29 -5.07
CA ASN A 592 -24.19 0.38 -6.40
C ASN A 592 -24.65 1.65 -7.10
N HIS A 593 -23.70 2.55 -7.38
CA HIS A 593 -24.02 3.85 -7.95
C HIS A 593 -24.68 3.75 -9.34
N VAL A 594 -24.29 2.79 -10.18
CA VAL A 594 -24.87 2.66 -11.52
C VAL A 594 -26.21 1.95 -11.44
N VAL A 595 -26.23 0.80 -10.77
CA VAL A 595 -27.38 -0.11 -10.73
C VAL A 595 -28.51 0.46 -9.88
N ASP A 596 -28.23 0.98 -8.69
CA ASP A 596 -29.26 1.42 -7.75
C ASP A 596 -29.58 2.92 -7.86
N ILE A 597 -28.62 3.75 -8.25
CA ILE A 597 -28.79 5.21 -8.22
C ILE A 597 -29.09 5.76 -9.62
N VAL A 598 -28.25 5.47 -10.60
CA VAL A 598 -28.42 5.98 -11.97
C VAL A 598 -29.61 5.31 -12.66
N ASN A 599 -29.71 3.97 -12.62
CA ASN A 599 -30.76 3.25 -13.35
C ASN A 599 -32.16 3.45 -12.74
N SER A 600 -32.28 3.56 -11.41
CA SER A 600 -33.55 3.91 -10.77
C SER A 600 -34.01 5.32 -11.17
N LYS A 601 -33.11 6.31 -11.13
CA LYS A 601 -33.41 7.70 -11.51
C LYS A 601 -33.85 7.85 -12.97
N LYS A 602 -33.32 7.04 -13.90
CA LYS A 602 -33.77 7.01 -15.31
C LYS A 602 -35.28 6.74 -15.44
N HIS A 603 -35.86 6.05 -14.47
CA HIS A 603 -37.28 5.71 -14.42
C HIS A 603 -38.09 6.63 -13.49
N GLY A 604 -37.53 7.76 -13.05
CA GLY A 604 -38.21 8.71 -12.17
C GLY A 604 -38.25 8.31 -10.69
N ILE A 605 -37.53 7.26 -10.29
CA ILE A 605 -37.44 6.81 -8.89
C ILE A 605 -36.45 7.68 -8.11
N ASN A 606 -36.82 8.10 -6.90
CA ASN A 606 -35.88 8.76 -5.99
C ASN A 606 -34.86 7.76 -5.47
N SER A 607 -33.61 8.18 -5.22
CA SER A 607 -32.60 7.25 -4.69
C SER A 607 -31.71 7.84 -3.60
N LEU A 608 -31.25 6.95 -2.71
CA LEU A 608 -30.30 7.24 -1.65
C LEU A 608 -29.12 6.28 -1.78
N TYR A 609 -27.93 6.85 -1.88
CA TYR A 609 -26.70 6.09 -2.08
C TYR A 609 -26.08 5.66 -0.76
N LEU A 610 -26.05 4.36 -0.50
CA LEU A 610 -25.45 3.75 0.67
C LEU A 610 -24.20 2.98 0.28
N GLN A 611 -23.11 3.69 -0.01
CA GLN A 611 -21.84 3.10 -0.46
C GLN A 611 -21.47 1.83 0.31
N SER A 612 -21.07 0.77 -0.41
CA SER A 612 -20.51 -0.44 0.20
C SER A 612 -19.36 -0.09 1.16
N THR A 613 -19.24 -0.82 2.27
CA THR A 613 -18.20 -0.60 3.29
C THR A 613 -16.79 -0.61 2.70
N MET A 614 -16.50 -1.51 1.76
CA MET A 614 -15.22 -1.60 1.06
C MET A 614 -14.89 -0.36 0.23
N ASN A 615 -15.86 0.19 -0.51
CA ASN A 615 -15.65 1.44 -1.25
C ASN A 615 -15.27 2.60 -0.32
N VAL A 616 -15.93 2.69 0.83
CA VAL A 616 -15.64 3.74 1.83
C VAL A 616 -14.25 3.53 2.42
N LEU A 617 -13.89 2.30 2.80
CA LEU A 617 -12.55 1.98 3.30
C LEU A 617 -11.48 2.43 2.31
N ASP A 618 -11.63 2.06 1.04
CA ASP A 618 -10.66 2.32 -0.02
C ASP A 618 -10.52 3.80 -0.43
N LYS A 619 -11.65 4.52 -0.47
CA LYS A 619 -11.72 5.88 -1.03
C LYS A 619 -11.67 6.96 0.05
N ASN A 620 -12.11 6.65 1.25
CA ASN A 620 -12.42 7.66 2.26
C ASN A 620 -11.67 7.51 3.58
N THR A 621 -10.98 6.39 3.82
CA THR A 621 -10.12 6.21 5.00
C THR A 621 -8.64 6.26 4.61
N LEU A 622 -7.78 6.60 5.57
CA LEU A 622 -6.33 6.49 5.41
C LEU A 622 -5.87 5.03 5.51
N LEU A 623 -6.58 4.21 6.29
CA LEU A 623 -6.22 2.83 6.58
C LEU A 623 -6.37 1.87 5.39
N GLY A 624 -7.41 2.04 4.55
CA GLY A 624 -7.72 1.09 3.47
C GLY A 624 -6.57 0.82 2.49
N ARG A 625 -5.67 1.80 2.31
CA ARG A 625 -4.51 1.71 1.39
C ARG A 625 -3.30 1.04 2.03
N GLU A 626 -3.25 1.01 3.36
CA GLU A 626 -2.14 0.48 4.13
C GLU A 626 -2.28 -1.02 4.37
N ILE A 627 -3.52 -1.54 4.41
CA ILE A 627 -3.77 -2.97 4.55
C ILE A 627 -3.39 -3.68 3.24
N LYS A 628 -2.28 -4.42 3.26
CA LYS A 628 -1.80 -5.23 2.14
C LYS A 628 -1.10 -6.46 2.71
N ASN A 629 -1.80 -7.59 2.69
CA ASN A 629 -1.21 -8.88 3.07
C ASN A 629 -1.05 -9.78 1.84
N SER A 630 0.02 -10.56 1.81
CA SER A 630 0.40 -11.48 0.73
C SER A 630 -0.51 -12.71 0.64
N ASP A 631 -1.01 -13.20 1.77
CA ASP A 631 -2.02 -14.27 1.81
C ASP A 631 -3.39 -13.71 1.39
N ASN A 632 -3.93 -14.23 0.28
CA ASN A 632 -5.16 -13.71 -0.32
C ASN A 632 -6.40 -13.89 0.58
N VAL A 633 -6.50 -15.02 1.30
CA VAL A 633 -7.64 -15.32 2.16
C VAL A 633 -7.58 -14.43 3.40
N PHE A 634 -6.42 -14.38 4.05
CA PHE A 634 -6.19 -13.50 5.19
C PHE A 634 -6.43 -12.03 4.84
N ASN A 635 -5.84 -11.55 3.73
CA ASN A 635 -6.00 -10.17 3.26
C ASN A 635 -7.47 -9.82 2.99
N SER A 636 -8.23 -10.72 2.35
CA SER A 636 -9.63 -10.46 2.04
C SER A 636 -10.48 -10.38 3.31
N ILE A 637 -10.30 -11.30 4.26
CA ILE A 637 -11.06 -11.32 5.50
C ILE A 637 -10.72 -10.11 6.39
N VAL A 638 -9.43 -9.82 6.57
CA VAL A 638 -8.97 -8.64 7.36
C VAL A 638 -9.60 -7.37 6.81
N LYS A 639 -9.54 -7.15 5.49
CA LYS A 639 -10.15 -5.97 4.86
C LYS A 639 -11.66 -5.94 5.01
N GLY A 640 -12.34 -7.05 4.78
CA GLY A 640 -13.79 -7.14 4.90
C GLY A 640 -14.27 -6.83 6.33
N LEU A 641 -13.64 -7.44 7.33
CA LEU A 641 -13.92 -7.18 8.75
C LEU A 641 -13.70 -5.72 9.13
N ILE A 642 -12.54 -5.16 8.76
CA ILE A 642 -12.22 -3.76 9.06
C ILE A 642 -13.22 -2.83 8.37
N ALA A 643 -13.49 -3.03 7.07
CA ALA A 643 -14.48 -2.23 6.35
C ALA A 643 -15.85 -2.29 7.02
N ASN A 644 -16.32 -3.49 7.36
CA ASN A 644 -17.63 -3.67 8.00
C ASN A 644 -17.68 -3.05 9.40
N LYS A 645 -16.57 -2.96 10.13
CA LYS A 645 -16.51 -2.31 11.44
C LYS A 645 -16.43 -0.79 11.34
N ILE A 646 -15.46 -0.26 10.60
CA ILE A 646 -15.15 1.17 10.63
C ILE A 646 -15.88 1.97 9.55
N CYS A 647 -16.41 1.31 8.52
CA CYS A 647 -17.06 1.95 7.38
C CYS A 647 -18.54 1.55 7.21
N ASP A 648 -19.15 0.85 8.18
CA ASP A 648 -20.58 0.49 8.13
C ASP A 648 -21.44 1.70 7.79
N ASN A 649 -21.33 2.75 8.59
CA ASN A 649 -22.04 4.01 8.37
C ASN A 649 -21.34 4.85 7.31
N SER A 650 -21.58 4.52 6.04
CA SER A 650 -21.02 5.22 4.88
C SER A 650 -21.48 6.66 4.70
N LEU A 651 -22.41 7.13 5.53
CA LEU A 651 -22.95 8.49 5.48
C LEU A 651 -22.07 9.46 6.27
N ILE A 652 -21.34 8.93 7.26
CA ILE A 652 -20.40 9.68 8.08
C ILE A 652 -19.01 9.31 7.59
N VAL A 653 -18.41 10.21 6.83
CA VAL A 653 -17.10 9.99 6.24
C VAL A 653 -16.07 10.89 6.91
N ASN A 654 -15.11 10.28 7.61
CA ASN A 654 -13.98 10.96 8.19
C ASN A 654 -12.69 10.48 7.52
N ASN A 655 -11.89 11.42 7.00
CA ASN A 655 -10.58 11.13 6.43
C ASN A 655 -9.55 10.86 7.54
N SER A 656 -9.67 9.68 8.14
CA SER A 656 -8.87 9.21 9.28
C SER A 656 -8.52 7.73 9.13
N TYR A 657 -7.66 7.20 9.98
CA TYR A 657 -7.38 5.77 10.06
C TYR A 657 -8.49 5.03 10.82
N VAL A 658 -8.95 5.58 11.94
CA VAL A 658 -9.78 4.85 12.91
C VAL A 658 -11.04 5.60 13.35
N ASN A 659 -11.40 6.68 12.65
CA ASN A 659 -12.56 7.53 12.94
C ASN A 659 -12.55 8.12 14.37
N GLY A 660 -11.37 8.40 14.93
CA GLY A 660 -11.25 8.93 16.28
C GLY A 660 -11.81 7.98 17.35
N SER A 661 -11.64 6.67 17.19
CA SER A 661 -12.09 5.67 18.16
C SER A 661 -10.96 4.71 18.55
N LEU A 662 -10.75 4.57 19.87
CA LEU A 662 -9.77 3.64 20.44
C LEU A 662 -10.19 2.17 20.24
N ASP A 663 -11.49 1.87 20.28
CA ASP A 663 -12.02 0.54 19.91
C ASP A 663 -11.74 0.21 18.44
N ASN A 664 -11.93 1.17 17.53
CA ASN A 664 -11.60 0.98 16.11
C ASN A 664 -10.09 0.83 15.90
N PHE A 665 -9.26 1.58 16.63
CA PHE A 665 -7.81 1.42 16.61
C PHE A 665 -7.41 0.00 17.06
N GLY A 666 -8.00 -0.46 18.17
CA GLY A 666 -7.88 -1.82 18.66
C GLY A 666 -8.24 -2.84 17.60
N TYR A 667 -9.43 -2.71 17.01
CA TYR A 667 -9.97 -3.67 16.05
C TYR A 667 -9.18 -3.72 14.73
N SER A 668 -8.82 -2.56 14.19
CA SER A 668 -8.34 -2.46 12.80
C SER A 668 -6.83 -2.36 12.64
N ILE A 669 -6.10 -1.99 13.69
CA ILE A 669 -4.63 -1.90 13.67
C ILE A 669 -4.03 -2.92 14.63
N PHE A 670 -4.39 -2.89 15.92
CA PHE A 670 -3.77 -3.77 16.91
C PHE A 670 -4.26 -5.22 16.81
N GLY A 671 -5.52 -5.44 16.46
CA GLY A 671 -6.14 -6.77 16.32
C GLY A 671 -5.39 -7.69 15.36
N PRO A 672 -5.11 -7.26 14.11
CA PRO A 672 -4.28 -8.03 13.18
C PRO A 672 -2.88 -8.35 13.73
N ILE A 673 -2.21 -7.37 14.36
CA ILE A 673 -0.87 -7.56 14.96
C ILE A 673 -0.92 -8.61 16.08
N LEU A 674 -1.90 -8.50 16.96
CA LEU A 674 -2.10 -9.42 18.09
C LEU A 674 -2.47 -10.83 17.61
N LEU A 675 -3.28 -10.95 16.55
CA LEU A 675 -3.60 -12.24 15.91
C LEU A 675 -2.34 -12.89 15.32
N GLY A 676 -1.55 -12.14 14.56
CA GLY A 676 -0.29 -12.65 13.97
C GLY A 676 0.70 -13.10 15.04
N PHE A 677 0.87 -12.31 16.10
CA PHE A 677 1.74 -12.71 17.21
C PHE A 677 1.21 -13.94 17.96
N THR A 678 -0.10 -14.01 18.20
CA THR A 678 -0.74 -15.17 18.84
C THR A 678 -0.58 -16.43 17.99
N GLN A 679 -0.84 -16.34 16.68
CA GLN A 679 -0.64 -17.45 15.75
C GLN A 679 0.81 -17.94 15.78
N TRP A 680 1.77 -17.01 15.69
CA TRP A 680 3.19 -17.34 15.70
C TRP A 680 3.60 -18.05 17.00
N ILE A 681 3.17 -17.56 18.17
CA ILE A 681 3.45 -18.22 19.46
C ILE A 681 2.91 -19.65 19.47
N LEU A 682 1.64 -19.84 19.11
CA LEU A 682 1.02 -21.16 19.15
C LEU A 682 1.63 -22.12 18.13
N LYS A 683 2.01 -21.63 16.95
CA LYS A 683 2.69 -22.39 15.91
C LYS A 683 4.10 -22.81 16.34
N GLU A 684 4.90 -21.88 16.85
CA GLU A 684 6.25 -22.18 17.35
C GLU A 684 6.21 -23.08 18.57
N ALA A 685 5.26 -22.87 19.50
CA ALA A 685 5.08 -23.74 20.66
C ALA A 685 4.79 -25.19 20.24
N LYS A 686 3.97 -25.39 19.20
CA LYS A 686 3.72 -26.70 18.62
C LYS A 686 4.98 -27.30 17.98
N ASN A 687 5.72 -26.52 17.19
CA ASN A 687 6.96 -26.96 16.53
C ASN A 687 8.06 -27.33 17.53
N ASP A 688 8.22 -26.52 18.58
CA ASP A 688 9.22 -26.69 19.63
C ASP A 688 8.80 -27.70 20.71
N GLN A 689 7.59 -28.29 20.59
CA GLN A 689 7.00 -29.25 21.52
C GLN A 689 6.92 -28.69 22.94
N ILE A 690 6.40 -27.47 23.09
CA ILE A 690 6.16 -26.83 24.37
C ILE A 690 4.89 -27.39 25.00
N ASP A 691 5.02 -27.97 26.19
CA ASP A 691 3.90 -28.51 26.95
C ASP A 691 3.10 -27.41 27.66
N LYS A 692 3.79 -26.35 28.13
CA LYS A 692 3.15 -25.27 28.87
C LYS A 692 3.71 -23.88 28.55
N LEU A 693 2.81 -22.96 28.21
CA LEU A 693 3.05 -21.55 27.96
C LEU A 693 2.66 -20.70 29.19
N PHE A 694 3.61 -19.92 29.68
CA PHE A 694 3.43 -18.98 30.78
C PHE A 694 3.44 -17.54 30.25
N PHE A 695 2.28 -16.91 30.17
CA PHE A 695 2.15 -15.53 29.73
C PHE A 695 2.47 -14.59 30.89
N LEU A 696 3.59 -13.87 30.79
CA LEU A 696 4.08 -13.07 31.91
C LEU A 696 3.22 -11.81 32.12
N ALA A 697 2.90 -11.53 33.38
CA ALA A 697 2.47 -10.21 33.78
C ALA A 697 3.57 -9.18 33.46
N ARG A 698 3.26 -7.96 33.04
CA ARG A 698 1.94 -7.38 32.84
C ARG A 698 1.42 -7.56 31.41
N ASP A 699 2.36 -7.57 30.46
CA ASP A 699 2.10 -7.30 29.06
C ASP A 699 1.62 -8.56 28.30
N GLY A 700 1.87 -9.74 28.86
CA GLY A 700 1.40 -11.02 28.33
C GLY A 700 -0.10 -11.28 28.53
N GLU A 701 -0.82 -10.49 29.34
CA GLU A 701 -2.24 -10.76 29.62
C GLU A 701 -3.10 -10.70 28.35
N ILE A 702 -2.88 -9.70 27.50
CA ILE A 702 -3.67 -9.54 26.27
C ILE A 702 -3.44 -10.70 25.29
N ILE A 703 -2.21 -11.21 25.25
CA ILE A 703 -1.82 -12.36 24.43
C ILE A 703 -2.44 -13.65 24.99
N TYR A 704 -2.48 -13.80 26.31
CA TYR A 704 -3.18 -14.90 26.96
C TYR A 704 -4.67 -14.88 26.62
N LYS A 705 -5.33 -13.71 26.72
CA LYS A 705 -6.74 -13.55 26.33
C LYS A 705 -6.97 -13.88 24.85
N ALA A 706 -6.11 -13.39 23.96
CA ALA A 706 -6.16 -13.72 22.53
C ALA A 706 -6.01 -15.23 22.28
N SER A 707 -5.04 -15.87 22.93
CA SER A 707 -4.80 -17.32 22.83
C SER A 707 -5.99 -18.13 23.37
N LYS A 708 -6.64 -17.65 24.44
CA LYS A 708 -7.88 -18.26 24.96
C LYS A 708 -9.04 -18.12 24.00
N ILE A 709 -9.17 -17.00 23.27
CA ILE A 709 -10.19 -16.86 22.22
C ILE A 709 -9.90 -17.84 21.08
N VAL A 710 -8.67 -17.87 20.57
CA VAL A 710 -8.27 -18.84 19.52
C VAL A 710 -8.55 -20.28 19.95
N GLY A 711 -8.24 -20.63 21.20
CA GLY A 711 -8.51 -21.95 21.79
C GLY A 711 -9.98 -22.31 21.96
N LYS A 712 -10.94 -21.38 21.73
CA LYS A 712 -12.37 -21.72 21.63
C LYS A 712 -12.71 -22.36 20.27
N PHE A 713 -11.88 -22.14 19.26
CA PHE A 713 -12.16 -22.51 17.86
C PHE A 713 -11.24 -23.61 17.33
N ILE A 714 -10.03 -23.74 17.89
CA ILE A 714 -9.05 -24.75 17.50
C ILE A 714 -8.42 -25.40 18.72
N ASP A 715 -7.93 -26.62 18.55
CA ASP A 715 -7.16 -27.29 19.58
C ASP A 715 -5.75 -26.68 19.69
N ILE A 716 -5.34 -26.41 20.92
CA ILE A 716 -4.02 -25.88 21.26
C ILE A 716 -3.25 -26.98 21.99
N ASN A 717 -2.06 -27.32 21.49
CA ASN A 717 -1.23 -28.42 22.01
C ASN A 717 -0.59 -28.12 23.38
N SER A 718 -0.51 -26.84 23.78
CA SER A 718 0.14 -26.41 25.02
C SER A 718 -0.87 -25.99 26.07
N ASP A 719 -0.65 -26.38 27.33
CA ASP A 719 -1.30 -25.77 28.48
C ASP A 719 -0.95 -24.27 28.51
N MET A 720 -1.88 -23.42 28.92
CA MET A 720 -1.66 -21.97 28.99
C MET A 720 -2.02 -21.45 30.37
N SER A 721 -1.12 -20.69 31.00
CA SER A 721 -1.43 -19.94 32.21
C SER A 721 -0.84 -18.54 32.21
N TYR A 722 -1.53 -17.64 32.91
CA TYR A 722 -1.04 -16.28 33.17
C TYR A 722 -0.17 -16.31 34.42
N LEU A 723 1.07 -15.87 34.32
CA LEU A 723 2.08 -15.98 35.37
C LEU A 723 2.48 -14.60 35.90
N TYR A 724 2.30 -14.38 37.20
CA TYR A 724 2.78 -13.16 37.84
C TYR A 724 4.31 -13.13 37.93
N GLY A 725 4.93 -12.14 37.29
CA GLY A 725 6.35 -11.85 37.38
C GLY A 725 6.61 -10.39 37.04
N SER A 726 7.60 -9.77 37.67
CA SER A 726 8.09 -8.45 37.28
C SER A 726 9.55 -8.31 37.71
N ARG A 727 10.27 -7.32 37.16
CA ARG A 727 11.66 -7.08 37.59
C ARG A 727 11.73 -6.89 39.10
N ARG A 728 10.85 -6.07 39.69
CA ARG A 728 10.81 -5.87 41.15
C ARG A 728 10.49 -7.18 41.88
N GLY A 729 9.44 -7.88 41.44
CA GLY A 729 8.94 -9.08 42.12
C GLY A 729 9.82 -10.31 42.00
N LEU A 730 10.84 -10.29 41.13
CA LEU A 730 11.84 -11.36 41.05
C LEU A 730 13.21 -10.94 41.57
N ASN A 731 13.59 -9.67 41.41
CA ASN A 731 14.91 -9.19 41.80
C ASN A 731 15.05 -9.04 43.33
N VAL A 732 13.99 -8.62 44.05
CA VAL A 732 14.01 -8.56 45.53
C VAL A 732 14.14 -9.98 46.12
N PRO A 733 13.32 -10.97 45.73
CA PRO A 733 13.52 -12.37 46.12
C PRO A 733 14.91 -12.96 45.84
N ALA A 734 15.61 -12.46 44.82
CA ALA A 734 16.94 -12.97 44.44
C ALA A 734 18.06 -12.55 45.41
N LEU A 735 17.85 -11.53 46.25
CA LEU A 735 18.84 -11.04 47.22
C LEU A 735 19.08 -12.09 48.33
N LYS A 736 20.32 -12.57 48.49
CA LYS A 736 20.71 -13.61 49.45
C LYS A 736 21.83 -13.17 50.40
N ASN A 737 22.66 -12.20 50.00
CA ASN A 737 23.79 -11.70 50.79
C ASN A 737 24.06 -10.22 50.52
N LYS A 738 25.01 -9.63 51.26
CA LYS A 738 25.40 -8.21 51.12
C LYS A 738 25.94 -7.86 49.72
N ASP A 739 26.65 -8.79 49.07
CA ASP A 739 27.15 -8.56 47.71
C ASP A 739 26.01 -8.42 46.69
N ASP A 740 24.91 -9.17 46.86
CA ASP A 740 23.70 -8.99 46.05
C ASP A 740 23.13 -7.57 46.19
N LEU A 741 23.15 -7.00 47.39
CA LEU A 741 22.65 -5.64 47.65
C LEU A 741 23.48 -4.61 46.88
N VAL A 742 24.81 -4.74 46.92
CA VAL A 742 25.74 -3.86 46.19
C VAL A 742 25.57 -4.02 44.67
N ARG A 743 25.41 -5.25 44.16
CA ARG A 743 25.12 -5.50 42.74
C ARG A 743 23.80 -4.86 42.30
N MET A 744 22.74 -5.00 43.10
CA MET A 744 21.43 -4.40 42.84
C MET A 744 21.52 -2.87 42.75
N LEU A 745 22.25 -2.25 43.69
CA LEU A 745 22.49 -0.81 43.70
C LEU A 745 23.30 -0.35 42.48
N SER A 746 24.19 -1.20 41.97
CA SER A 746 25.10 -0.88 40.85
C SER A 746 24.38 -0.73 39.50
N VAL A 747 23.10 -1.11 39.40
CA VAL A 747 22.27 -0.81 38.23
C VAL A 747 21.82 0.64 38.30
N ASN A 748 22.33 1.49 37.40
CA ASN A 748 22.04 2.93 37.36
C ASN A 748 20.53 3.26 37.50
N PHE A 749 20.23 4.30 38.29
CA PHE A 749 18.89 4.84 38.51
C PHE A 749 18.89 6.38 38.48
N ASN A 750 17.77 6.95 38.08
CA ASN A 750 17.56 8.41 38.07
C ASN A 750 17.29 8.96 39.47
N PRO A 751 17.44 10.29 39.69
CA PRO A 751 17.14 10.90 40.98
C PRO A 751 15.78 10.47 41.52
N ILE A 752 15.77 9.89 42.72
CA ILE A 752 14.58 9.29 43.34
C ILE A 752 14.62 9.51 44.84
N ASN A 753 13.45 9.65 45.47
CA ASN A 753 13.32 9.68 46.91
C ASN A 753 13.87 8.39 47.56
N LEU A 754 14.67 8.53 48.62
CA LEU A 754 15.35 7.41 49.28
C LEU A 754 14.37 6.33 49.76
N ASN A 755 13.24 6.70 50.38
CA ASN A 755 12.20 5.76 50.80
C ASN A 755 11.64 4.96 49.61
N LYS A 756 11.36 5.64 48.49
CA LYS A 756 10.89 4.98 47.24
C LYS A 756 11.95 4.07 46.63
N LEU A 757 13.23 4.44 46.68
CA LEU A 757 14.34 3.57 46.21
C LEU A 757 14.41 2.28 47.02
N MET A 758 14.33 2.39 48.35
CA MET A 758 14.36 1.24 49.26
C MET A 758 13.16 0.33 49.04
N GLU A 759 11.96 0.90 48.91
CA GLU A 759 10.73 0.14 48.66
C GLU A 759 10.77 -0.59 47.31
N GLN A 760 11.17 0.10 46.24
CA GLN A 760 11.08 -0.43 44.87
C GLN A 760 12.23 -1.37 44.49
N ARG A 761 13.43 -1.21 45.05
CA ARG A 761 14.61 -2.05 44.71
C ARG A 761 15.02 -3.04 45.78
N PHE A 762 14.71 -2.76 47.04
CA PHE A 762 15.09 -3.60 48.17
C PHE A 762 13.89 -4.16 48.96
N GLY A 763 12.68 -3.67 48.68
CA GLY A 763 11.44 -4.21 49.23
C GLY A 763 11.13 -3.80 50.67
N VAL A 764 11.82 -2.79 51.21
CA VAL A 764 11.67 -2.35 52.61
C VAL A 764 11.19 -0.90 52.70
N HIS A 765 10.34 -0.62 53.67
CA HIS A 765 9.93 0.74 54.03
C HIS A 765 10.85 1.26 55.13
N ILE A 766 11.37 2.48 54.97
CA ILE A 766 12.36 3.04 55.89
C ILE A 766 11.84 4.25 56.68
N GLU A 767 10.53 4.54 56.61
CA GLU A 767 9.90 5.72 57.23
C GLU A 767 10.18 5.83 58.74
N ASN A 768 10.28 4.69 59.42
CA ASN A 768 10.55 4.62 60.86
C ASN A 768 12.06 4.54 61.20
N THR A 769 12.95 4.71 60.22
CA THR A 769 14.40 4.66 60.46
C THR A 769 14.83 5.93 61.22
N PRO A 770 15.51 5.83 62.38
CA PRO A 770 15.94 6.99 63.13
C PRO A 770 16.82 7.93 62.30
N LEU A 771 16.56 9.24 62.37
CA LEU A 771 17.29 10.25 61.59
C LEU A 771 18.80 10.18 61.81
N GLU A 772 19.24 9.88 63.03
CA GLU A 772 20.65 9.71 63.39
C GLU A 772 21.35 8.62 62.58
N VAL A 773 20.65 7.51 62.29
CA VAL A 773 21.18 6.40 61.49
C VAL A 773 21.40 6.84 60.04
N ILE A 774 20.45 7.61 59.50
CA ILE A 774 20.50 8.15 58.14
C ILE A 774 21.67 9.14 58.01
N GLN A 775 21.83 10.03 59.00
CA GLN A 775 22.92 11.00 59.06
C GLN A 775 24.30 10.36 59.22
N ARG A 776 24.42 9.29 60.02
CA ARG A 776 25.68 8.50 60.14
C ARG A 776 26.12 7.88 58.82
N CYS A 777 25.19 7.59 57.92
CA CYS A 777 25.48 7.10 56.57
C CYS A 777 25.78 8.22 55.57
N GLY A 778 25.74 9.49 56.00
CA GLY A 778 25.94 10.67 55.16
C GLY A 778 24.71 11.04 54.32
N LEU A 779 23.51 10.67 54.76
CA LEU A 779 22.23 11.04 54.13
C LEU A 779 21.47 12.01 55.05
N THR A 780 20.60 12.85 54.50
CA THR A 780 19.95 13.94 55.27
C THR A 780 18.59 13.55 55.84
N SER A 781 17.81 12.72 55.14
CA SER A 781 16.50 12.23 55.60
C SER A 781 15.99 11.06 54.76
N VAL A 782 14.95 10.36 55.23
CA VAL A 782 14.22 9.33 54.44
C VAL A 782 13.62 9.89 53.14
N ASN A 783 13.39 11.20 53.10
CA ASN A 783 12.78 11.89 51.95
C ASN A 783 13.80 12.52 51.00
N GLN A 784 15.10 12.39 51.28
CA GLN A 784 16.16 12.89 50.42
C GLN A 784 16.02 12.32 49.01
N VAL A 785 16.11 13.19 48.00
CA VAL A 785 16.26 12.77 46.60
C VAL A 785 17.72 12.36 46.41
N VAL A 786 17.95 11.07 46.15
CA VAL A 786 19.26 10.48 45.93
C VAL A 786 19.46 10.13 44.46
N ASN A 787 20.70 10.19 43.99
CA ASN A 787 21.08 9.74 42.65
C ASN A 787 22.34 8.89 42.71
N TYR A 788 22.49 8.00 41.72
CA TYR A 788 23.57 7.01 41.71
C TYR A 788 24.97 7.63 41.72
N LYS A 789 25.21 8.75 41.02
CA LYS A 789 26.56 9.31 40.86
C LYS A 789 27.09 9.94 42.14
N GLU A 790 26.26 10.71 42.82
CA GLU A 790 26.68 11.52 43.98
C GLU A 790 26.56 10.76 45.30
N HIS A 791 25.58 9.85 45.41
CA HIS A 791 25.22 9.25 46.70
C HIS A 791 25.64 7.78 46.81
N ARG A 792 26.44 7.25 45.88
CA ARG A 792 26.77 5.81 45.82
C ARG A 792 27.33 5.26 47.12
N GLU A 793 28.35 5.91 47.66
CA GLU A 793 29.03 5.44 48.87
C GLU A 793 28.11 5.52 50.10
N ASN A 794 27.36 6.61 50.21
CA ASN A 794 26.38 6.84 51.26
C ASN A 794 25.28 5.76 51.22
N LEU A 795 24.81 5.42 50.02
CA LEU A 795 23.83 4.37 49.80
C LEU A 795 24.40 2.97 50.10
N ILE A 796 25.66 2.69 49.76
CA ILE A 796 26.31 1.42 50.13
C ILE A 796 26.39 1.29 51.66
N LYS A 797 26.82 2.35 52.37
CA LYS A 797 26.85 2.36 53.84
C LYS A 797 25.45 2.13 54.43
N PHE A 798 24.44 2.80 53.87
CA PHE A 798 23.06 2.68 54.31
C PHE A 798 22.49 1.27 54.09
N ILE A 799 22.59 0.69 52.88
CA ILE A 799 22.07 -0.66 52.61
C ILE A 799 22.81 -1.75 53.41
N HIS A 800 24.09 -1.54 53.74
CA HIS A 800 24.82 -2.44 54.63
C HIS A 800 24.36 -2.35 56.08
N HIS A 801 23.92 -1.17 56.52
CA HIS A 801 23.37 -0.97 57.86
C HIS A 801 22.01 -1.65 58.02
N ILE A 802 21.12 -1.50 57.02
CA ILE A 802 19.78 -2.11 57.03
C ILE A 802 19.74 -3.48 56.33
N SER A 803 20.89 -4.16 56.19
CA SER A 803 20.98 -5.38 55.38
C SER A 803 20.10 -6.50 55.89
N ASP A 804 19.95 -6.61 57.21
CA ASP A 804 19.24 -7.71 57.84
C ASP A 804 17.74 -7.60 57.56
N ASP A 805 17.17 -6.40 57.62
CA ASP A 805 15.77 -6.13 57.26
C ASP A 805 15.52 -6.41 55.77
N ILE A 806 16.43 -5.98 54.90
CA ILE A 806 16.33 -6.23 53.46
C ILE A 806 16.35 -7.73 53.17
N LEU A 807 17.33 -8.45 53.73
CA LEU A 807 17.51 -9.89 53.49
C LEU A 807 16.39 -10.72 54.11
N LEU A 808 15.85 -10.30 55.26
CA LEU A 808 14.67 -10.92 55.88
C LEU A 808 13.43 -10.76 55.00
N ASN A 809 13.14 -9.55 54.51
CA ASN A 809 12.03 -9.34 53.58
C ASN A 809 12.24 -10.11 52.26
N ALA A 810 13.44 -10.07 51.69
CA ALA A 810 13.78 -10.81 50.47
C ALA A 810 13.56 -12.32 50.65
N LYS A 811 13.94 -12.90 51.80
CA LYS A 811 13.68 -14.31 52.11
C LYS A 811 12.18 -14.62 52.12
N LYS A 812 11.37 -13.79 52.78
CA LYS A 812 9.90 -13.96 52.84
C LYS A 812 9.27 -13.89 51.45
N GLU A 813 9.61 -12.86 50.66
CA GLU A 813 9.09 -12.72 49.29
C GLU A 813 9.53 -13.89 48.40
N ARG A 814 10.76 -14.42 48.59
CA ARG A 814 11.29 -15.59 47.87
C ARG A 814 10.54 -16.87 48.18
N GLU A 815 10.23 -17.15 49.44
CA GLU A 815 9.48 -18.34 49.82
C GLU A 815 8.08 -18.34 49.18
N ASN A 816 7.39 -17.20 49.24
CA ASN A 816 6.06 -17.06 48.65
C ASN A 816 6.07 -17.24 47.12
N ILE A 817 6.97 -16.58 46.40
CA ILE A 817 7.01 -16.68 44.93
C ILE A 817 7.45 -18.07 44.46
N LEU A 818 8.36 -18.74 45.18
CA LEU A 818 8.77 -20.10 44.85
C LEU A 818 7.64 -21.11 45.05
N LYS A 819 6.84 -20.98 46.11
CA LYS A 819 5.64 -21.82 46.31
C LYS A 819 4.60 -21.57 45.21
N TYR A 820 4.33 -20.31 44.87
CA TYR A 820 3.43 -19.96 43.77
C TYR A 820 3.90 -20.59 42.44
N TYR A 821 5.17 -20.41 42.06
CA TYR A 821 5.72 -20.98 40.82
C TYR A 821 5.76 -22.50 40.82
N LYS A 822 5.95 -23.13 41.99
CA LYS A 822 5.80 -24.58 42.13
C LYS A 822 4.36 -25.02 41.86
N ASN A 823 3.38 -24.33 42.42
CA ASN A 823 1.95 -24.65 42.23
C ASN A 823 1.50 -24.43 40.78
N GLU A 824 2.02 -23.38 40.13
CA GLU A 824 1.79 -23.14 38.70
C GLU A 824 2.55 -24.12 37.80
N GLY A 825 3.47 -24.92 38.33
CA GLY A 825 4.24 -25.90 37.56
C GLY A 825 5.37 -25.30 36.72
N VAL A 826 5.82 -24.07 37.00
CA VAL A 826 6.90 -23.37 36.26
C VAL A 826 8.19 -24.19 36.26
N TYR A 827 8.46 -24.86 37.38
CA TYR A 827 9.66 -25.67 37.59
C TYR A 827 9.44 -27.18 37.40
N ASN A 828 8.35 -27.58 36.75
CA ASN A 828 8.16 -28.99 36.39
C ASN A 828 9.17 -29.36 35.29
N THR A 829 10.08 -30.28 35.59
CA THR A 829 11.14 -30.71 34.67
C THR A 829 10.69 -31.79 33.68
N ASP A 830 9.53 -32.42 33.93
CA ASP A 830 8.94 -33.41 33.05
C ASP A 830 8.19 -32.76 31.88
N LYS A 831 7.98 -31.44 31.96
CA LYS A 831 7.35 -30.60 30.93
C LYS A 831 8.36 -29.63 30.33
N ARG A 832 8.26 -29.41 29.03
CA ARG A 832 8.99 -28.37 28.31
C ARG A 832 8.20 -27.07 28.39
N ASN A 833 8.69 -26.15 29.22
CA ASN A 833 8.01 -24.88 29.51
C ASN A 833 8.58 -23.73 28.67
N ALA A 834 7.73 -22.76 28.33
CA ALA A 834 8.16 -21.49 27.76
C ALA A 834 7.39 -20.31 28.37
N ILE A 835 8.05 -19.17 28.51
CA ILE A 835 7.39 -17.90 28.83
C ILE A 835 7.02 -17.15 27.55
N VAL A 836 6.02 -16.30 27.65
CA VAL A 836 5.64 -15.32 26.62
C VAL A 836 5.73 -13.92 27.24
N ASP A 837 6.50 -13.05 26.62
CA ASP A 837 6.74 -11.67 27.07
C ASP A 837 6.96 -10.76 25.85
N ILE A 838 6.88 -9.44 26.01
CA ILE A 838 7.29 -8.48 24.98
C ILE A 838 8.74 -7.99 25.20
N GLY A 839 9.29 -8.11 26.41
CA GLY A 839 10.60 -7.56 26.77
C GLY A 839 11.81 -8.15 26.01
N HIS A 840 12.63 -7.30 25.40
CA HIS A 840 13.62 -7.71 24.38
C HIS A 840 14.88 -8.43 24.86
N ASN A 841 15.22 -8.35 26.14
CA ASN A 841 16.52 -8.77 26.65
C ASN A 841 16.50 -10.14 27.36
N GLY A 842 15.34 -10.80 27.49
CA GLY A 842 15.26 -12.07 28.23
C GLY A 842 15.56 -11.95 29.74
N THR A 843 15.62 -10.75 30.31
CA THR A 843 15.98 -10.56 31.73
C THR A 843 14.99 -11.23 32.67
N MET A 844 13.70 -11.21 32.33
CA MET A 844 12.65 -11.87 33.13
C MET A 844 12.81 -13.39 33.09
N GLN A 845 13.09 -13.97 31.92
CA GLN A 845 13.41 -15.38 31.74
C GLN A 845 14.55 -15.79 32.67
N LYS A 846 15.65 -15.02 32.64
CA LYS A 846 16.81 -15.23 33.50
C LYS A 846 16.46 -15.14 34.97
N SER A 847 15.73 -14.10 35.39
CA SER A 847 15.35 -13.92 36.79
C SER A 847 14.51 -15.10 37.31
N ILE A 848 13.59 -15.64 36.50
CA ILE A 848 12.82 -16.85 36.86
C ILE A 848 13.77 -18.04 37.03
N MET A 849 14.75 -18.20 36.14
CA MET A 849 15.71 -19.30 36.21
C MET A 849 16.64 -19.19 37.43
N ASP A 850 17.12 -18.00 37.75
CA ASP A 850 18.08 -17.75 38.84
C ASP A 850 17.45 -17.94 40.24
N LEU A 851 16.12 -17.81 40.37
CA LEU A 851 15.40 -18.09 41.61
C LEU A 851 15.48 -19.55 42.03
N ARG A 852 15.56 -20.48 41.06
CA ARG A 852 15.73 -21.91 41.33
C ARG A 852 16.77 -22.52 40.38
N LYS A 853 17.95 -22.84 40.93
CA LYS A 853 19.06 -23.48 40.22
C LYS A 853 18.58 -24.68 39.36
N ASN A 854 19.15 -24.82 38.17
CA ASN A 854 18.88 -25.88 37.17
C ASN A 854 17.50 -25.88 36.51
N SER A 855 16.71 -24.80 36.63
CA SER A 855 15.48 -24.65 35.87
C SER A 855 15.78 -24.26 34.41
N LYS A 856 15.04 -24.85 33.47
CA LYS A 856 15.12 -24.56 32.03
C LYS A 856 13.76 -24.10 31.55
N ILE A 857 13.68 -22.87 31.05
CA ILE A 857 12.44 -22.31 30.52
C ILE A 857 12.76 -21.53 29.26
N ASN A 858 12.09 -21.84 28.16
CA ASN A 858 12.26 -21.15 26.89
C ASN A 858 11.50 -19.82 26.88
N GLY A 859 11.68 -19.00 25.84
CA GLY A 859 11.03 -17.69 25.73
C GLY A 859 10.58 -17.37 24.32
N TYR A 860 9.36 -16.85 24.22
CA TYR A 860 8.79 -16.26 23.00
C TYR A 860 8.54 -14.77 23.22
N TYR A 861 8.99 -13.96 22.27
CA TYR A 861 9.00 -12.51 22.35
C TYR A 861 8.42 -11.87 21.11
N PHE A 862 7.93 -10.64 21.21
CA PHE A 862 7.53 -9.87 20.01
C PHE A 862 8.75 -9.50 19.17
N VAL A 863 9.82 -9.01 19.82
CA VAL A 863 11.14 -8.70 19.25
C VAL A 863 12.20 -9.03 20.29
N THR A 864 13.36 -9.56 19.89
CA THR A 864 14.52 -9.76 20.78
C THR A 864 15.69 -8.83 20.41
N TYR A 865 16.54 -8.51 21.40
CA TYR A 865 17.77 -7.74 21.19
C TYR A 865 19.01 -8.64 21.19
N GLU A 866 20.08 -8.20 20.55
CA GLU A 866 21.36 -8.93 20.45
C GLU A 866 21.91 -9.41 21.81
N GLY A 867 21.60 -8.70 22.90
CA GLY A 867 22.04 -9.05 24.25
C GLY A 867 21.37 -10.30 24.84
N ILE A 868 20.31 -10.83 24.23
CA ILE A 868 19.56 -11.99 24.75
C ILE A 868 20.41 -13.26 24.76
N SER A 869 21.31 -13.43 23.79
CA SER A 869 22.23 -14.58 23.72
C SER A 869 23.25 -14.60 24.85
N ASN A 870 23.58 -13.43 25.42
CA ASN A 870 24.48 -13.34 26.59
C ASN A 870 23.79 -13.76 27.90
N ILE A 871 22.46 -13.86 27.87
CA ILE A 871 21.63 -14.11 29.04
C ILE A 871 21.13 -15.57 29.05
N ILE A 872 20.89 -16.14 27.88
CA ILE A 872 20.34 -17.48 27.70
C ILE A 872 21.46 -18.44 27.25
N SER A 873 21.54 -19.63 27.86
CA SER A 873 22.54 -20.67 27.51
C SER A 873 22.14 -21.48 26.27
N ASP A 874 23.08 -22.17 25.63
CA ASP A 874 22.91 -22.97 24.39
C ASP A 874 21.77 -24.01 24.40
N LYS A 875 21.22 -24.35 25.58
CA LYS A 875 20.15 -25.36 25.75
C LYS A 875 18.75 -24.77 25.88
N ILE A 876 18.61 -23.45 25.83
CA ILE A 876 17.36 -22.70 26.00
C ILE A 876 17.31 -21.62 24.91
N PHE A 877 16.13 -21.25 24.44
CA PHE A 877 15.99 -20.17 23.46
C PHE A 877 15.19 -18.98 23.99
N GLY A 878 15.39 -17.84 23.33
CA GLY A 878 14.52 -16.66 23.37
C GLY A 878 14.31 -16.19 21.93
N LYS A 879 13.17 -16.52 21.34
CA LYS A 879 12.84 -16.22 19.93
C LYS A 879 11.97 -14.98 19.81
N GLY A 880 12.20 -14.15 18.80
CA GLY A 880 11.40 -12.98 18.44
C GLY A 880 10.45 -13.27 17.27
N CYS A 881 9.21 -12.81 17.37
CA CYS A 881 8.19 -12.98 16.33
C CYS A 881 8.47 -12.12 15.09
N TRP A 882 8.69 -10.83 15.29
CA TRP A 882 8.88 -9.88 14.19
C TRP A 882 10.35 -9.76 13.81
N PHE A 883 11.25 -9.67 14.80
CA PHE A 883 12.69 -9.65 14.59
C PHE A 883 13.43 -10.34 15.73
N ASP A 884 14.53 -11.00 15.36
CA ASP A 884 15.49 -11.59 16.28
C ASP A 884 16.79 -10.77 16.36
N ALA A 885 17.33 -10.68 17.58
CA ALA A 885 18.64 -10.11 17.87
C ALA A 885 18.88 -8.69 17.32
N VAL A 886 17.87 -7.82 17.38
CA VAL A 886 17.97 -6.41 16.93
C VAL A 886 18.99 -5.64 17.77
N SER A 887 19.83 -4.82 17.14
CA SER A 887 20.74 -3.96 17.89
C SER A 887 19.98 -2.75 18.47
N PRO A 888 19.99 -2.52 19.80
CA PRO A 888 19.34 -1.36 20.41
C PRO A 888 20.02 -0.02 20.07
N LYS A 889 21.18 -0.08 19.39
CA LYS A 889 21.91 1.09 18.89
C LYS A 889 21.34 1.63 17.57
N ASP A 890 20.62 0.81 16.81
CA ASP A 890 19.97 1.24 15.57
C ASP A 890 18.70 2.04 15.91
N LYS A 891 18.83 3.37 15.98
CA LYS A 891 17.71 4.28 16.31
C LYS A 891 16.71 4.46 15.16
N GLU A 892 17.07 4.04 13.95
CA GLU A 892 16.19 4.12 12.78
C GLU A 892 15.36 2.84 12.58
N HIS A 893 15.75 1.73 13.23
CA HIS A 893 14.95 0.51 13.22
C HIS A 893 13.50 0.78 13.67
N PRO A 894 12.48 0.34 12.92
CA PRO A 894 11.09 0.76 13.14
C PRO A 894 10.57 0.42 14.54
N TYR A 895 10.97 -0.75 15.07
CA TYR A 895 10.68 -1.13 16.44
C TYR A 895 11.43 -0.29 17.49
N VAL A 896 12.74 -0.06 17.31
CA VAL A 896 13.59 0.64 18.30
C VAL A 896 13.19 2.11 18.39
N LYS A 897 12.89 2.75 17.25
CA LYS A 897 12.39 4.12 17.19
C LYS A 897 11.10 4.30 17.99
N ASN A 898 10.18 3.32 17.91
CA ASN A 898 8.82 3.41 18.43
C ASN A 898 8.53 2.47 19.62
N ILE A 899 9.56 1.98 20.32
CA ILE A 899 9.43 0.91 21.33
C ILE A 899 8.35 1.19 22.38
N LEU A 900 8.28 2.40 22.91
CA LEU A 900 7.31 2.76 23.95
C LEU A 900 5.87 2.76 23.43
N MET A 901 5.68 3.06 22.14
CA MET A 901 4.37 2.98 21.48
C MET A 901 3.94 1.53 21.30
N PHE A 902 4.87 0.62 20.98
CA PHE A 902 4.60 -0.82 20.99
C PHE A 902 4.33 -1.36 22.39
N GLU A 903 5.18 -1.07 23.38
CA GLU A 903 4.99 -1.52 24.77
C GLU A 903 3.61 -1.11 25.31
N MET A 904 3.16 0.12 25.00
CA MET A 904 1.85 0.62 25.38
C MET A 904 0.71 -0.32 24.94
N LEU A 905 0.73 -0.83 23.72
CA LEU A 905 -0.34 -1.69 23.20
C LEU A 905 -0.54 -2.97 24.03
N PHE A 906 0.50 -3.46 24.69
CA PHE A 906 0.46 -4.70 25.45
C PHE A 906 0.22 -4.49 26.95
N LEU A 907 0.44 -3.27 27.48
CA LEU A 907 0.17 -2.97 28.88
C LEU A 907 -1.29 -3.26 29.24
N ASN A 908 -1.54 -3.83 30.42
CA ASN A 908 -2.91 -4.02 30.93
C ASN A 908 -3.38 -2.87 31.84
N GLU A 909 -4.56 -3.04 32.45
CA GLU A 909 -5.17 -2.08 33.38
C GLU A 909 -4.61 -2.12 34.80
N SER A 910 -3.87 -3.17 35.17
CA SER A 910 -3.33 -3.37 36.51
C SER A 910 -2.01 -2.63 36.73
N GLY A 911 -1.72 -2.31 38.00
CA GLY A 911 -0.39 -1.88 38.41
C GLY A 911 0.64 -2.99 38.24
N SER A 912 1.91 -2.61 38.17
CA SER A 912 3.01 -3.58 38.08
C SER A 912 3.01 -4.52 39.27
N PHE A 913 3.26 -5.81 39.03
CA PHE A 913 3.38 -6.81 40.10
C PHE A 913 4.53 -6.45 41.04
N VAL A 914 4.26 -6.48 42.33
CA VAL A 914 5.20 -6.11 43.39
C VAL A 914 5.74 -7.39 44.03
N LYS A 915 4.92 -8.13 44.76
CA LYS A 915 5.27 -9.39 45.44
C LYS A 915 4.08 -10.34 45.50
N MET A 916 4.37 -11.60 45.79
CA MET A 916 3.35 -12.57 46.15
C MET A 916 3.19 -12.62 47.67
N ASP A 917 1.94 -12.53 48.13
CA ASP A 917 1.59 -12.78 49.54
C ASP A 917 0.87 -14.12 49.65
N GLU A 918 1.11 -14.85 50.74
CA GLU A 918 0.46 -16.13 51.03
C GLU A 918 -0.42 -15.95 52.26
N LYS A 919 -1.73 -16.14 52.11
CA LYS A 919 -2.70 -16.12 53.22
C LYS A 919 -3.57 -17.37 53.14
N ASN A 920 -3.55 -18.18 54.20
CA ASN A 920 -4.35 -19.41 54.32
C ASN A 920 -4.20 -20.38 53.12
N GLY A 921 -2.98 -20.52 52.59
CA GLY A 921 -2.70 -21.38 51.44
C GLY A 921 -3.09 -20.82 50.07
N SER A 922 -3.64 -19.60 50.02
CA SER A 922 -3.94 -18.87 48.78
C SER A 922 -2.87 -17.81 48.48
N PHE A 923 -2.48 -17.70 47.21
CA PHE A 923 -1.49 -16.74 46.73
C PHE A 923 -2.18 -15.49 46.18
N THR A 924 -1.92 -14.34 46.79
CA THR A 924 -2.49 -13.05 46.36
C THR A 924 -1.38 -12.15 45.81
N PRO A 925 -1.47 -11.68 44.55
CA PRO A 925 -0.50 -10.77 43.98
C PRO A 925 -0.70 -9.35 44.52
N ILE A 926 0.34 -8.79 45.14
CA ILE A 926 0.41 -7.37 45.49
C ILE A 926 0.89 -6.59 44.27
N LYS A 927 0.25 -5.47 43.95
CA LYS A 927 0.52 -4.64 42.77
C LYS A 927 0.71 -3.18 43.19
N LEU A 928 1.41 -2.40 42.37
CA LEU A 928 1.47 -0.94 42.56
C LEU A 928 0.08 -0.30 42.38
N SER A 929 -0.13 0.83 43.04
CA SER A 929 -1.32 1.67 42.83
C SER A 929 -1.29 2.26 41.42
N THR A 930 -2.47 2.37 40.80
CA THR A 930 -2.68 3.00 39.50
C THR A 930 -3.44 4.33 39.59
N ILE A 931 -3.46 4.95 40.77
CA ILE A 931 -4.10 6.26 40.99
C ILE A 931 -3.46 7.29 40.06
N GLY A 932 -4.26 8.02 39.27
CA GLY A 932 -3.77 9.02 38.30
C GLY A 932 -3.48 8.47 36.90
N GLU A 933 -3.73 7.18 36.65
CA GLU A 933 -3.56 6.54 35.33
C GLU A 933 -4.90 6.28 34.60
N GLU A 934 -6.00 6.90 35.03
CA GLU A 934 -7.36 6.57 34.57
C GLU A 934 -7.50 6.70 33.05
N LYS A 935 -6.92 7.76 32.47
CA LYS A 935 -6.93 7.99 31.01
C LYS A 935 -6.19 6.88 30.25
N ARG A 936 -5.03 6.44 30.74
CA ARG A 936 -4.27 5.34 30.12
C ARG A 936 -5.04 4.03 30.24
N ILE A 937 -5.59 3.73 31.42
CA ILE A 937 -6.36 2.50 31.66
C ILE A 937 -7.57 2.44 30.72
N ASN A 938 -8.33 3.54 30.63
CA ASN A 938 -9.49 3.60 29.74
C ASN A 938 -9.09 3.43 28.28
N ALA A 939 -7.99 4.05 27.85
CA ALA A 939 -7.52 3.90 26.48
C ALA A 939 -7.13 2.46 26.14
N ILE A 940 -6.39 1.81 27.02
CA ILE A 940 -5.99 0.41 26.86
C ILE A 940 -7.19 -0.53 26.88
N LYS A 941 -8.17 -0.30 27.76
CA LYS A 941 -9.40 -1.11 27.80
C LYS A 941 -10.12 -1.12 26.46
N GLU A 942 -10.29 0.05 25.85
CA GLU A 942 -10.96 0.18 24.55
C GLU A 942 -10.11 -0.44 23.42
N ILE A 943 -8.79 -0.20 23.42
CA ILE A 943 -7.88 -0.82 22.42
C ILE A 943 -7.90 -2.35 22.53
N HIS A 944 -7.79 -2.92 23.74
CA HIS A 944 -7.78 -4.36 23.96
C HIS A 944 -9.12 -4.99 23.62
N LYS A 945 -10.23 -4.35 23.99
CA LYS A 945 -11.58 -4.77 23.60
C LYS A 945 -11.71 -4.85 22.08
N GLY A 946 -11.32 -3.79 21.37
CA GLY A 946 -11.34 -3.78 19.90
C GLY A 946 -10.50 -4.91 19.30
N ALA A 947 -9.27 -5.09 19.79
CA ALA A 947 -8.36 -6.11 19.28
C ALA A 947 -8.87 -7.54 19.52
N LEU A 948 -9.42 -7.82 20.70
CA LEU A 948 -10.01 -9.13 21.02
C LEU A 948 -11.28 -9.41 20.21
N ASN A 949 -12.12 -8.38 19.99
CA ASN A 949 -13.29 -8.51 19.11
C ASN A 949 -12.89 -8.86 17.68
N PHE A 950 -11.83 -8.23 17.15
CA PHE A 950 -11.31 -8.58 15.82
C PHE A 950 -10.88 -10.04 15.75
N ILE A 951 -10.16 -10.53 16.76
CA ILE A 951 -9.70 -11.93 16.81
C ILE A 951 -10.90 -12.89 16.87
N GLU A 952 -11.91 -12.58 17.70
CA GLU A 952 -13.10 -13.42 17.81
C GLU A 952 -13.92 -13.44 16.51
N ASP A 953 -14.07 -12.30 15.85
CA ASP A 953 -14.71 -12.19 14.54
C ASP A 953 -13.94 -12.98 13.48
N PHE A 954 -12.63 -12.78 13.42
CA PHE A 954 -11.75 -13.49 12.48
C PHE A 954 -11.86 -15.01 12.68
N MET A 955 -11.75 -15.50 13.91
CA MET A 955 -11.82 -16.94 14.22
C MET A 955 -13.22 -17.53 14.00
N THR A 956 -14.27 -16.71 14.13
CA THR A 956 -15.64 -17.12 13.76
C THR A 956 -15.78 -17.36 12.26
N ILE A 957 -15.06 -16.57 11.45
CA ILE A 957 -15.06 -16.67 9.99
C ILE A 957 -14.10 -17.76 9.51
N TYR A 958 -12.85 -17.74 9.98
CA TYR A 958 -11.76 -18.60 9.51
C TYR A 958 -10.98 -19.19 10.69
N ASN A 959 -11.28 -20.45 11.01
CA ASN A 959 -10.58 -21.24 12.01
C ASN A 959 -9.94 -22.52 11.44
N LYS A 960 -10.41 -22.99 10.27
CA LYS A 960 -9.81 -24.10 9.55
C LYS A 960 -8.40 -23.71 9.10
N ASN A 961 -7.44 -24.63 9.17
CA ASN A 961 -6.07 -24.41 8.71
C ASN A 961 -5.43 -23.13 9.26
N PHE A 962 -5.81 -22.68 10.47
CA PHE A 962 -5.35 -21.42 11.05
C PHE A 962 -3.82 -21.36 11.15
N TYR A 963 -3.15 -22.48 11.46
CA TYR A 963 -1.68 -22.54 11.52
C TYR A 963 -0.99 -22.42 10.15
N ASP A 964 -1.73 -22.64 9.06
CA ASP A 964 -1.19 -22.67 7.69
C ASP A 964 -1.30 -21.31 7.00
N LEU A 965 -2.11 -20.38 7.52
CA LEU A 965 -2.17 -19.00 7.02
C LEU A 965 -0.79 -18.34 7.10
N ASN A 966 -0.37 -17.73 5.99
CA ASN A 966 0.88 -16.99 5.92
C ASN A 966 0.69 -15.54 6.40
N ILE A 967 0.69 -15.32 7.72
CA ILE A 967 0.61 -13.99 8.32
C ILE A 967 2.02 -13.40 8.43
N VAL A 968 2.35 -12.44 7.58
CA VAL A 968 3.66 -11.76 7.59
C VAL A 968 3.63 -10.55 8.53
N MET A 969 4.50 -10.54 9.55
CA MET A 969 4.53 -9.49 10.57
C MET A 969 4.78 -8.08 10.00
N ASP A 970 5.68 -7.95 9.01
CA ASP A 970 5.94 -6.67 8.34
C ASP A 970 4.67 -6.06 7.72
N GLU A 971 3.83 -6.90 7.11
CA GLU A 971 2.61 -6.48 6.40
C GLU A 971 1.53 -5.98 7.37
N ILE A 972 1.34 -6.67 8.50
CA ILE A 972 0.33 -6.30 9.50
C ILE A 972 0.78 -5.18 10.44
N VAL A 973 2.09 -4.97 10.63
CA VAL A 973 2.63 -3.88 11.45
C VAL A 973 2.76 -2.58 10.66
N ASN A 974 2.93 -2.63 9.34
CA ASN A 974 3.08 -1.44 8.50
C ASN A 974 1.93 -0.40 8.62
N PRO A 975 0.63 -0.79 8.70
CA PRO A 975 -0.45 0.16 8.99
C PRO A 975 -0.24 0.95 10.29
N TYR A 976 0.29 0.31 11.33
CA TYR A 976 0.61 0.98 12.60
C TYR A 976 1.80 1.94 12.45
N LEU A 977 2.86 1.53 11.74
CA LEU A 977 4.00 2.41 11.49
C LEU A 977 3.61 3.66 10.69
N ASN A 978 2.73 3.51 9.70
CA ASN A 978 2.21 4.64 8.91
C ASN A 978 1.27 5.54 9.72
N PHE A 979 0.47 4.95 10.62
CA PHE A 979 -0.29 5.70 11.62
C PHE A 979 0.62 6.56 12.50
N LEU A 980 1.73 5.99 13.03
CA LEU A 980 2.68 6.73 13.87
C LEU A 980 3.44 7.81 13.09
N LYS A 981 3.84 7.53 11.85
CA LYS A 981 4.64 8.44 11.01
C LYS A 981 3.83 9.58 10.41
N SER A 982 2.56 9.36 10.10
CA SER A 982 1.71 10.32 9.40
C SER A 982 0.27 10.26 9.93
N PRO A 983 0.07 10.65 11.21
CA PRO A 983 -1.26 10.66 11.81
C PRO A 983 -2.13 11.81 11.30
N CYS A 984 -3.42 11.77 11.64
CA CYS A 984 -4.35 12.88 11.47
C CYS A 984 -4.90 13.34 12.82
N TYR A 985 -5.26 14.62 12.95
CA TYR A 985 -5.66 15.22 14.24
C TYR A 985 -6.80 14.46 14.93
N THR A 986 -7.83 14.03 14.17
CA THR A 986 -8.96 13.25 14.69
C THR A 986 -8.52 11.99 15.44
N ASP A 987 -7.50 11.30 14.96
CA ASP A 987 -6.98 10.08 15.58
C ASP A 987 -5.87 10.34 16.59
N VAL A 988 -5.19 11.49 16.54
CA VAL A 988 -4.25 11.90 17.60
C VAL A 988 -5.00 12.25 18.88
N LYS A 989 -6.11 12.99 18.75
CA LYS A 989 -6.88 13.52 19.88
C LYS A 989 -7.38 12.43 20.84
N ILE A 990 -7.58 11.21 20.38
CA ILE A 990 -8.03 10.10 21.24
C ILE A 990 -6.98 9.65 22.26
N PHE A 991 -5.70 10.03 22.06
CA PHE A 991 -4.60 9.76 22.99
C PHE A 991 -4.32 10.93 23.96
N GLU A 992 -5.20 11.94 24.00
CA GLU A 992 -5.05 13.11 24.86
C GLU A 992 -4.99 12.73 26.36
N GLY A 993 -3.90 13.14 27.02
CA GLY A 993 -3.68 12.90 28.45
C GLY A 993 -3.34 11.46 28.81
N VAL A 994 -3.02 10.60 27.82
CA VAL A 994 -2.46 9.27 28.07
C VAL A 994 -0.99 9.43 28.50
N ASN A 995 -0.64 8.84 29.64
CA ASN A 995 0.69 8.90 30.23
C ASN A 995 1.27 7.49 30.41
N PHE A 996 2.59 7.39 30.42
CA PHE A 996 3.34 6.14 30.57
C PHE A 996 4.27 6.20 31.78
N GLU A 997 4.30 5.12 32.55
CA GLU A 997 5.08 5.00 33.78
C GLU A 997 6.31 4.10 33.60
N ASN A 998 7.42 4.45 34.27
CA ASN A 998 8.59 3.57 34.36
C ASN A 998 9.23 3.62 35.76
N TYR A 999 8.48 3.12 36.75
CA TYR A 999 8.86 3.15 38.17
C TYR A 999 10.20 2.45 38.48
N TYR A 1000 10.50 1.30 37.85
CA TYR A 1000 11.71 0.53 38.14
C TYR A 1000 13.04 1.30 37.87
N SER A 1001 13.01 2.25 36.94
CA SER A 1001 14.16 3.12 36.62
C SER A 1001 14.17 4.45 37.39
N GLY A 1002 13.17 4.70 38.24
CA GLY A 1002 12.99 5.96 38.96
C GLY A 1002 12.59 7.14 38.06
N ARG A 1003 12.00 6.90 36.89
CA ARG A 1003 11.50 7.96 35.99
C ARG A 1003 10.07 8.36 36.33
N ASN A 1004 9.80 9.67 36.32
CA ASN A 1004 8.45 10.25 36.35
C ASN A 1004 7.65 9.86 35.09
N HIS A 1005 6.33 10.01 35.16
CA HIS A 1005 5.40 9.82 34.03
C HIS A 1005 5.82 10.62 32.79
N ARG A 1006 5.77 9.99 31.62
CA ARG A 1006 5.92 10.66 30.31
C ARG A 1006 4.60 10.65 29.58
N SER A 1007 4.17 11.80 29.04
CA SER A 1007 2.97 11.85 28.22
C SER A 1007 3.23 11.36 26.80
N LEU A 1008 2.18 10.84 26.15
CA LEU A 1008 2.22 10.51 24.73
C LEU A 1008 2.37 11.75 23.86
N LEU A 1009 1.60 12.81 24.15
CA LEU A 1009 1.45 13.99 23.29
C LEU A 1009 2.00 15.27 23.92
N GLU A 1010 2.06 15.37 25.25
CA GLU A 1010 2.44 16.61 25.93
C GLU A 1010 3.88 16.56 26.45
N SER A 1011 4.59 17.68 26.34
CA SER A 1011 5.89 17.83 27.01
C SER A 1011 5.67 17.98 28.52
N MET A 1012 6.26 17.11 29.34
CA MET A 1012 6.19 17.19 30.80
C MET A 1012 7.60 17.25 31.40
N ASN A 1013 7.83 18.16 32.35
CA ASN A 1013 9.06 18.23 33.16
C ASN A 1013 10.38 18.19 32.35
N ASN A 1014 10.50 18.99 31.28
CA ASN A 1014 11.64 19.02 30.35
C ASN A 1014 11.93 17.70 29.61
N GLN A 1015 10.96 16.79 29.51
CA GLN A 1015 11.07 15.57 28.71
C GLN A 1015 10.20 15.65 27.46
N SER A 1016 10.76 15.26 26.32
CA SER A 1016 10.04 15.17 25.04
C SER A 1016 8.89 14.15 25.11
N PRO A 1017 7.81 14.36 24.35
CA PRO A 1017 6.69 13.41 24.25
C PRO A 1017 7.16 12.05 23.73
N ILE A 1018 6.40 10.99 24.04
CA ILE A 1018 6.69 9.64 23.55
C ILE A 1018 6.42 9.52 22.05
N TRP A 1019 5.43 10.24 21.54
CA TRP A 1019 5.08 10.27 20.13
C TRP A 1019 5.24 11.69 19.55
N PRO A 1020 6.45 12.04 19.05
CA PRO A 1020 6.75 13.38 18.56
C PRO A 1020 5.85 13.83 17.40
N GLU A 1021 5.63 12.97 16.41
CA GLU A 1021 4.81 13.29 15.23
C GLU A 1021 3.33 13.57 15.62
N GLY A 1022 2.80 12.84 16.60
CA GLY A 1022 1.46 13.09 17.15
C GLY A 1022 1.41 14.38 17.99
N ALA A 1023 2.43 14.62 18.81
CA ALA A 1023 2.53 15.82 19.66
C ALA A 1023 2.57 17.12 18.83
N GLU A 1024 3.37 17.15 17.77
CA GLU A 1024 3.44 18.30 16.85
C GLU A 1024 2.06 18.63 16.28
N LEU A 1025 1.34 17.60 15.80
CA LEU A 1025 -0.01 17.78 15.25
C LEU A 1025 -1.03 18.18 16.32
N TYR A 1026 -0.91 17.67 17.55
CA TYR A 1026 -1.79 18.02 18.65
C TYR A 1026 -1.61 19.49 19.07
N GLU A 1027 -0.36 19.95 19.24
CA GLU A 1027 -0.03 21.33 19.61
C GLU A 1027 -0.49 22.34 18.56
N MET A 1028 -0.33 22.03 17.27
CA MET A 1028 -0.78 22.87 16.17
C MET A 1028 -2.29 23.21 16.25
N TYR A 1029 -3.12 22.28 16.69
CA TYR A 1029 -4.58 22.42 16.69
C TYR A 1029 -5.17 22.79 18.06
N LYS A 1030 -4.50 22.46 19.16
CA LYS A 1030 -4.90 22.87 20.52
C LYS A 1030 -4.96 24.40 20.66
N VAL A 1031 -4.05 25.11 19.99
CA VAL A 1031 -4.00 26.59 19.97
C VAL A 1031 -5.19 27.22 19.23
N ASP A 1032 -5.81 26.50 18.28
CA ASP A 1032 -7.01 26.95 17.56
C ASP A 1032 -8.31 26.60 18.31
N ASP A 1033 -8.37 25.46 19.02
CA ASP A 1033 -9.51 25.09 19.88
C ASP A 1033 -9.68 26.07 21.06
N ASP A 1034 -8.59 26.50 21.72
CA ASP A 1034 -8.65 27.50 22.80
C ASP A 1034 -9.03 28.92 22.33
N LYS A 1035 -8.75 29.27 21.06
CA LYS A 1035 -9.22 30.54 20.46
C LYS A 1035 -10.67 30.48 19.98
N SER A 1036 -11.24 29.28 19.85
CA SER A 1036 -12.62 29.09 19.40
C SER A 1036 -13.66 29.26 20.52
N SER A 1037 -13.24 29.24 21.78
CA SER A 1037 -14.12 29.41 22.95
C SER A 1037 -14.35 30.88 23.36
N SER A 1038 -13.60 31.83 22.77
CA SER A 1038 -13.84 33.26 22.97
C SER A 1038 -13.71 34.01 21.65
N LEU A 1039 -14.85 34.26 20.97
CA LEU A 1039 -15.15 35.38 20.07
C LEU A 1039 -16.24 34.97 19.06
N ILE A 1040 -17.49 35.21 19.42
CA ILE A 1040 -18.57 35.38 18.43
C ILE A 1040 -18.21 36.62 17.60
N ARG A 1041 -17.49 36.45 16.48
CA ARG A 1041 -17.17 37.55 15.57
C ARG A 1041 -18.26 37.70 14.51
N ASN A 1042 -19.05 38.76 14.67
CA ASN A 1042 -20.14 39.16 13.79
C ASN A 1042 -19.63 39.44 12.36
N PRO A 1043 -20.16 38.77 11.31
CA PRO A 1043 -19.62 38.75 9.94
C PRO A 1043 -19.40 40.13 9.29
N ILE A 1044 -20.07 41.18 9.76
CA ILE A 1044 -19.94 42.54 9.23
C ILE A 1044 -18.56 43.15 9.56
N THR A 1045 -17.99 42.82 10.72
CA THR A 1045 -16.66 43.34 11.11
C THR A 1045 -15.53 42.74 10.29
N SER A 1046 -15.63 41.47 9.89
CA SER A 1046 -14.62 40.83 9.03
C SER A 1046 -14.62 41.40 7.60
N PHE A 1047 -15.80 41.77 7.09
CA PHE A 1047 -15.93 42.37 5.76
C PHE A 1047 -15.32 43.78 5.70
N ILE A 1048 -15.55 44.60 6.73
CA ILE A 1048 -14.98 45.95 6.82
C ILE A 1048 -13.45 45.90 6.97
N LEU A 1049 -12.94 45.01 7.83
CA LEU A 1049 -11.49 44.82 8.02
C LEU A 1049 -10.79 44.41 6.73
N LYS A 1050 -11.39 43.50 5.95
CA LYS A 1050 -10.84 43.03 4.68
C LYS A 1050 -10.83 44.12 3.61
N THR A 1051 -11.90 44.92 3.53
CA THR A 1051 -12.02 45.99 2.54
C THR A 1051 -11.07 47.16 2.81
N VAL A 1052 -10.73 47.39 4.08
CA VAL A 1052 -9.86 48.49 4.51
C VAL A 1052 -8.38 48.10 4.54
N SER A 1053 -8.03 46.83 4.82
CA SER A 1053 -6.64 46.35 4.74
C SER A 1053 -6.14 46.24 3.29
N ASP A 1054 -6.99 45.82 2.36
CA ASP A 1054 -6.59 45.55 0.97
C ASP A 1054 -6.28 46.83 0.16
N LYS A 1055 -6.54 48.02 0.72
CA LYS A 1055 -6.21 49.32 0.11
C LYS A 1055 -5.03 50.06 0.76
N GLY A 1056 -4.34 49.47 1.74
CA GLY A 1056 -3.14 50.05 2.36
C GLY A 1056 -3.35 51.37 3.12
N LEU A 1057 -4.59 51.73 3.45
CA LEU A 1057 -4.95 53.07 3.96
C LEU A 1057 -4.83 53.23 5.48
N ILE A 1058 -4.46 52.19 6.24
CA ILE A 1058 -4.40 52.25 7.71
C ILE A 1058 -3.16 51.53 8.25
N SER A 1059 -2.33 52.26 9.02
CA SER A 1059 -1.14 51.72 9.71
C SER A 1059 -1.51 50.71 10.79
N ASP A 1060 -0.63 49.75 11.10
CA ASP A 1060 -0.84 48.70 12.11
C ASP A 1060 -1.25 49.24 13.50
N LYS A 1061 -0.71 50.39 13.92
CA LYS A 1061 -1.13 51.05 15.18
C LYS A 1061 -2.61 51.40 15.23
N LYS A 1062 -3.20 51.79 14.09
CA LYS A 1062 -4.62 52.14 13.98
C LYS A 1062 -5.50 50.88 13.92
N ILE A 1063 -5.01 49.78 13.35
CA ILE A 1063 -5.69 48.47 13.39
C ILE A 1063 -5.72 47.92 14.82
N GLN A 1064 -4.62 48.07 15.58
CA GLN A 1064 -4.61 47.73 17.00
C GLN A 1064 -5.59 48.60 17.81
N LYS A 1065 -5.69 49.91 17.50
CA LYS A 1065 -6.70 50.79 18.12
C LYS A 1065 -8.13 50.35 17.80
N LEU A 1066 -8.45 50.01 16.54
CA LEU A 1066 -9.76 49.48 16.15
C LEU A 1066 -10.11 48.18 16.91
N ASN A 1067 -9.13 47.30 17.14
CA ASN A 1067 -9.38 46.06 17.87
C ASN A 1067 -9.54 46.27 19.38
N ARG A 1068 -8.91 47.30 19.95
CA ARG A 1068 -8.93 47.60 21.39
C ARG A 1068 -10.11 48.49 21.79
N ASP A 1069 -10.39 49.53 21.02
CA ASP A 1069 -11.51 50.46 21.22
C ASP A 1069 -12.09 50.87 19.85
N PRO A 1070 -13.04 50.07 19.31
CA PRO A 1070 -13.60 50.30 17.99
C PRO A 1070 -14.34 51.64 17.90
N LYS A 1071 -14.98 52.09 18.98
CA LYS A 1071 -15.85 53.28 18.99
C LYS A 1071 -15.01 54.55 18.85
N SER A 1072 -13.95 54.68 19.66
CA SER A 1072 -12.96 55.75 19.52
C SER A 1072 -12.30 55.74 18.14
N PHE A 1073 -11.98 54.56 17.59
CA PHE A 1073 -11.36 54.47 16.27
C PHE A 1073 -12.22 55.10 15.16
N PHE A 1074 -13.53 54.82 15.16
CA PHE A 1074 -14.40 55.39 14.13
C PHE A 1074 -14.71 56.87 14.38
N GLU A 1075 -14.82 57.30 15.63
CA GLU A 1075 -15.06 58.71 15.99
C GLU A 1075 -13.85 59.61 15.71
N ASP A 1076 -12.63 59.10 15.85
CA ASP A 1076 -11.39 59.86 15.63
C ASP A 1076 -10.88 59.82 14.18
N SER A 1077 -11.57 59.10 13.29
CA SER A 1077 -11.12 58.95 11.91
C SER A 1077 -11.28 60.24 11.10
N SER A 1078 -10.20 60.68 10.44
CA SER A 1078 -10.19 61.85 9.57
C SER A 1078 -10.97 61.67 8.26
N LEU A 1079 -11.36 60.44 7.92
CA LEU A 1079 -12.12 60.10 6.72
C LEU A 1079 -13.62 60.08 7.03
N ILE A 1080 -14.37 60.99 6.40
CA ILE A 1080 -15.82 61.19 6.58
C ILE A 1080 -16.62 59.90 6.38
N SER A 1081 -16.23 59.06 5.42
CA SER A 1081 -16.89 57.77 5.14
C SER A 1081 -16.74 56.75 6.29
N ILE A 1082 -15.59 56.72 6.96
CA ILE A 1082 -15.32 55.81 8.08
C ILE A 1082 -16.06 56.28 9.34
N ARG A 1083 -16.11 57.59 9.59
CA ARG A 1083 -16.94 58.18 10.66
C ARG A 1083 -18.43 57.88 10.46
N PHE A 1084 -18.93 57.92 9.23
CA PHE A 1084 -20.33 57.62 8.92
C PHE A 1084 -20.69 56.15 9.18
N VAL A 1085 -19.77 55.22 8.87
CA VAL A 1085 -19.90 53.79 9.21
C VAL A 1085 -19.89 53.57 10.72
N GLY A 1086 -19.02 54.28 11.45
CA GLY A 1086 -19.00 54.29 12.92
C GLY A 1086 -20.30 54.73 13.56
N LYS A 1087 -20.88 55.84 13.09
CA LYS A 1087 -22.17 56.38 13.58
C LYS A 1087 -23.34 55.42 13.36
N LYS A 1088 -23.30 54.56 12.34
CA LYS A 1088 -24.30 53.51 12.13
C LYS A 1088 -24.06 52.27 12.99
N LEU A 1089 -22.80 51.89 13.22
CA LEU A 1089 -22.43 50.75 14.07
C LEU A 1089 -22.65 51.03 15.56
N SER A 1090 -22.49 52.27 16.03
CA SER A 1090 -22.75 52.67 17.42
C SER A 1090 -24.23 52.66 17.82
N LYS A 1091 -25.15 52.40 16.89
CA LYS A 1091 -26.57 52.13 17.17
C LYS A 1091 -26.87 50.63 17.33
N TRP A 1092 -25.91 49.76 17.03
CA TRP A 1092 -26.02 48.29 17.05
C TRP A 1092 -25.11 47.63 18.10
N LEU A 1093 -24.24 48.41 18.74
CA LEU A 1093 -23.47 48.10 19.95
C LEU A 1093 -24.05 48.94 21.09
#